data_AF-A0A194Q5D4-F1
#
_entry.id   AF-A0A194Q5D4-F1
#
_cell.length_a   1.000
_cell.length_b   1.000
_cell.length_c   1.000
_cell.angle_alpha   90.00
_cell.angle_beta   90.00
_cell.angle_gamma   90.00
#
_symmetry.space_group_name_H-M   'P 1'
#
loop_
_entity.id
_entity.type
_entity.pdbx_description
1 polymer ?
#
loop_
_entity_poly.entity_id
_entity_poly.type
_entity_poly.pdbx_seq_one_letter_code
_entity_poly.pdbx_strand_id
1 'polypeptide(L)'
;MLGIIVIVIILAIAYKIWSSQNTEPPQLPRLDPQEWWGPNELKGKEDKSIRPFQVQFTDEMVNDLKSRLKNRRPLTPPLEGVGFEYGFNTKSIDGWLNYWAEEYPFKEREAFFNKYPHYKTNIQGLDIHFIRVKPQVPSNVEVVPLLILHGWPGSVREFYEAIPLLTQRAPGYNFAFEVIAPSLPGYGFSDAAVRPGLATPQMAVVFKNLMSRLGHDKFYLQGGDWGSSIGTAMVTLFPDNVLGYHSNMALAQNGKAGFKTFLGAYFPSLVVEKHLASRMYPLSSFFAYLIEEFGYFHLQATKPDTIGVGLTDSPSGLLAYILEKFFLWTRREHRNKVEGGLGFRFTREQLIDCLMVYWSTGCITTSMRLYAEDLSKKNRDLGLDQFTTPVPTWAFQAKNEVMYQPPSILKTKFTNLLGTTVLEDGGHFLAFELPQIYSDDVFKACKLLDTSKMSRILLGLVALVVVYIAWSAFSSESPKLPQFDTEEWWGPNELKGKQDTSIRPFQIKFTDEMIKDLRSRLKNHRPLIPPLEGIAFEYGFNSKAIEPWLKYWAEEYPFKEREAFLNQFPQYKTNIQGLDIHFIRVKPQVPAGVEILPLLILHGWPGSVREFYEVIPLLTKQQPGYNFAFEVIAPSLPGFGFSQGAVRPGLAPPQVSVIFRNLMHRLGFKKFYVQGGDWGSIVSAALVTLFPEDVLGQHTNMPVVQSKQATLKTILGAYIPSLVVESHLAERMYPLSDFFAFLMEEFGYYHLQATKPDSVGTALTDSPSGLLAYILEKFSVWTRRDHRHKPDGGLEFRFTKAQLIDNLMMYWASNCITTSMRLYSEEMSRKNQQLEIGEFPSPVPTWALQAKNEAMYQPPSILKLKFPNLVGTSVMDDGGHFFALELPQVFVKDVFKAVDAFRNWHKKTAKTEL
;
A
#
# COMPACT_ATOMS: atom_id res chain seq x y z
N MET A 1 18.87 -35.51 -17.75
CA MET A 1 17.91 -34.99 -16.74
C MET A 1 17.01 -33.88 -17.30
N LEU A 2 17.55 -32.75 -17.78
CA LEU A 2 16.76 -31.58 -18.22
C LEU A 2 15.54 -31.91 -19.12
N GLY A 3 15.73 -32.72 -20.17
CA GLY A 3 14.63 -33.06 -21.10
C GLY A 3 13.47 -33.85 -20.47
N ILE A 4 13.74 -34.68 -19.45
CA ILE A 4 12.68 -35.43 -18.74
C ILE A 4 11.85 -34.47 -17.88
N ILE A 5 12.50 -33.51 -17.21
CA ILE A 5 11.82 -32.49 -16.41
C ILE A 5 10.93 -31.61 -17.30
N VAL A 6 11.43 -31.20 -18.48
CA VAL A 6 10.63 -30.46 -19.48
C VAL A 6 9.42 -31.26 -19.92
N ILE A 7 9.57 -32.55 -20.22
CA ILE A 7 8.44 -33.43 -20.62
C ILE A 7 7.42 -33.56 -19.47
N VAL A 8 7.85 -33.76 -18.23
CA VAL A 8 6.94 -33.87 -17.07
C VAL A 8 6.18 -32.56 -16.83
N ILE A 9 6.82 -31.40 -16.98
CA ILE A 9 6.14 -30.09 -16.86
C ILE A 9 5.14 -29.89 -18.01
N ILE A 10 5.49 -30.23 -19.25
CA ILE A 10 4.57 -30.19 -20.40
C ILE A 10 3.37 -31.11 -20.15
N LEU A 11 3.60 -32.33 -19.65
CA LEU A 11 2.53 -33.27 -19.34
C LEU A 11 1.65 -32.80 -18.16
N ALA A 12 2.22 -32.20 -17.12
CA ALA A 12 1.46 -31.64 -16.00
C ALA A 12 0.61 -30.43 -16.41
N ILE A 13 1.14 -29.54 -17.27
CA ILE A 13 0.40 -28.41 -17.84
C ILE A 13 -0.69 -28.91 -18.79
N ALA A 14 -0.37 -29.86 -19.68
CA ALA A 14 -1.34 -30.48 -20.58
C ALA A 14 -2.45 -31.20 -19.79
N TYR A 15 -2.11 -31.93 -18.72
CA TYR A 15 -3.06 -32.56 -17.82
C TYR A 15 -3.95 -31.54 -17.11
N LYS A 16 -3.40 -30.42 -16.62
CA LYS A 16 -4.20 -29.35 -15.97
C LYS A 16 -5.12 -28.63 -16.95
N ILE A 17 -4.66 -28.38 -18.18
CA ILE A 17 -5.49 -27.83 -19.27
C ILE A 17 -6.59 -28.82 -19.63
N TRP A 18 -6.25 -30.09 -19.86
CA TRP A 18 -7.19 -31.17 -20.18
C TRP A 18 -8.22 -31.39 -19.05
N SER A 19 -7.80 -31.39 -17.79
CA SER A 19 -8.73 -31.50 -16.65
C SER A 19 -9.65 -30.28 -16.57
N SER A 20 -9.15 -29.08 -16.84
CA SER A 20 -9.99 -27.85 -16.89
C SER A 20 -10.91 -27.75 -18.11
N GLN A 21 -10.68 -28.57 -19.14
CA GLN A 21 -11.58 -28.72 -20.29
C GLN A 21 -12.60 -29.85 -20.09
N ASN A 22 -12.34 -30.77 -19.16
CA ASN A 22 -13.21 -31.89 -18.79
C ASN A 22 -14.04 -31.66 -17.52
N THR A 23 -13.83 -30.57 -16.79
CA THR A 23 -14.82 -30.07 -15.83
C THR A 23 -16.04 -29.52 -16.59
N GLU A 24 -17.24 -29.76 -16.08
CA GLU A 24 -18.46 -29.15 -16.60
C GLU A 24 -18.29 -27.63 -16.76
N PRO A 25 -18.87 -27.00 -17.80
CA PRO A 25 -18.79 -25.56 -17.96
C PRO A 25 -19.34 -24.88 -16.71
N PRO A 26 -18.60 -23.96 -16.07
CA PRO A 26 -18.98 -23.40 -14.78
C PRO A 26 -20.35 -22.72 -14.93
N GLN A 27 -21.27 -23.05 -14.02
CA GLN A 27 -22.58 -22.38 -13.97
C GLN A 27 -22.39 -20.97 -13.43
N LEU A 28 -23.16 -20.02 -13.97
CA LEU A 28 -23.14 -18.63 -13.50
C LEU A 28 -23.48 -18.59 -12.00
N PRO A 29 -22.69 -17.91 -11.15
CA PRO A 29 -22.90 -17.94 -9.71
C PRO A 29 -24.26 -17.34 -9.35
N ARG A 30 -25.03 -18.07 -8.54
CA ARG A 30 -26.31 -17.59 -8.00
C ARG A 30 -26.07 -16.86 -6.69
N LEU A 31 -26.13 -15.53 -6.73
CA LEU A 31 -26.11 -14.68 -5.55
C LEU A 31 -27.52 -14.59 -4.95
N ASP A 32 -27.63 -14.49 -3.62
CA ASP A 32 -28.93 -14.36 -2.95
C ASP A 32 -29.46 -12.92 -3.13
N PRO A 33 -30.60 -12.73 -3.83
CA PRO A 33 -31.19 -11.40 -4.03
C PRO A 33 -31.73 -10.77 -2.74
N GLN A 34 -31.79 -11.52 -1.63
CA GLN A 34 -32.21 -11.08 -0.29
C GLN A 34 -31.07 -11.14 0.74
N GLU A 35 -29.80 -11.30 0.32
CA GLU A 35 -28.65 -11.28 1.24
C GLU A 35 -28.64 -9.97 2.03
N TRP A 36 -28.47 -10.04 3.35
CA TRP A 36 -28.69 -8.91 4.27
C TRP A 36 -27.37 -8.29 4.71
N TRP A 37 -27.23 -6.98 4.54
CA TRP A 37 -25.98 -6.24 4.77
C TRP A 37 -26.05 -5.25 5.95
N GLY A 38 -27.26 -4.81 6.32
CA GLY A 38 -27.48 -3.92 7.47
C GLY A 38 -27.50 -4.66 8.81
N PRO A 39 -27.72 -3.94 9.93
CA PRO A 39 -27.89 -4.53 11.26
C PRO A 39 -29.00 -5.60 11.28
N ASN A 40 -28.79 -6.69 12.02
CA ASN A 40 -29.71 -7.84 12.01
C ASN A 40 -31.07 -7.52 12.68
N GLU A 41 -31.07 -6.61 13.64
CA GLU A 41 -32.25 -6.13 14.39
C GLU A 41 -33.29 -5.39 13.53
N LEU A 42 -32.87 -4.89 12.35
CA LEU A 42 -33.72 -4.23 11.36
C LEU A 42 -34.35 -5.20 10.35
N LYS A 43 -33.90 -6.47 10.30
CA LYS A 43 -34.35 -7.45 9.30
C LYS A 43 -35.83 -7.79 9.49
N GLY A 44 -36.65 -7.56 8.46
CA GLY A 44 -38.10 -7.71 8.52
C GLY A 44 -38.84 -6.52 9.12
N LYS A 45 -38.14 -5.43 9.45
CA LYS A 45 -38.69 -4.16 9.99
C LYS A 45 -38.30 -2.95 9.13
N GLU A 46 -37.72 -3.19 7.95
CA GLU A 46 -37.16 -2.14 7.11
C GLU A 46 -38.22 -1.24 6.46
N ASP A 47 -38.02 0.09 6.55
CA ASP A 47 -38.82 1.05 5.81
C ASP A 47 -38.40 1.09 4.32
N LYS A 48 -39.26 0.50 3.49
CA LYS A 48 -39.11 0.39 2.03
C LYS A 48 -39.51 1.66 1.27
N SER A 49 -39.99 2.70 1.96
CA SER A 49 -40.35 3.96 1.33
C SER A 49 -39.15 4.63 0.65
N ILE A 50 -39.45 5.50 -0.32
CA ILE A 50 -38.45 6.36 -0.97
C ILE A 50 -38.55 7.72 -0.28
N ARG A 51 -37.62 7.99 0.62
CA ARG A 51 -37.60 9.18 1.48
C ARG A 51 -36.79 10.29 0.80
N PRO A 52 -37.26 11.55 0.76
CA PRO A 52 -36.41 12.66 0.34
C PRO A 52 -35.23 12.81 1.31
N PHE A 53 -34.08 13.21 0.78
CA PHE A 53 -32.85 13.46 1.53
C PHE A 53 -32.33 14.87 1.21
N GLN A 54 -31.59 15.47 2.14
CA GLN A 54 -30.86 16.71 1.92
C GLN A 54 -29.46 16.58 2.50
N VAL A 55 -28.45 17.04 1.76
CA VAL A 55 -27.07 17.16 2.24
C VAL A 55 -27.02 18.32 3.23
N GLN A 56 -26.38 18.13 4.38
CA GLN A 56 -26.24 19.15 5.42
C GLN A 56 -24.80 19.21 5.94
N PHE A 57 -24.25 20.41 6.02
CA PHE A 57 -22.95 20.72 6.60
C PHE A 57 -23.18 21.49 7.91
N THR A 58 -23.43 20.74 9.00
CA THR A 58 -23.74 21.33 10.31
C THR A 58 -22.64 22.27 10.79
N ASP A 59 -23.01 23.36 11.48
CA ASP A 59 -22.05 24.32 12.03
C ASP A 59 -21.03 23.62 12.97
N GLU A 60 -21.44 22.57 13.69
CA GLU A 60 -20.54 21.73 14.50
C GLU A 60 -19.45 21.06 13.67
N MET A 61 -19.80 20.36 12.59
CA MET A 61 -18.86 19.68 11.70
C MET A 61 -17.93 20.67 10.98
N VAL A 62 -18.47 21.81 10.55
CA VAL A 62 -17.70 22.88 9.91
C VAL A 62 -16.72 23.51 10.91
N ASN A 63 -17.12 23.73 12.16
CA ASN A 63 -16.25 24.30 13.19
C ASN A 63 -15.16 23.32 13.65
N ASP A 64 -15.46 22.02 13.81
CA ASP A 64 -14.45 20.97 14.06
C ASP A 64 -13.43 20.91 12.93
N LEU A 65 -13.88 20.83 11.67
CA LEU A 65 -13.01 20.82 10.49
C LEU A 65 -12.10 22.06 10.45
N LYS A 66 -12.65 23.26 10.63
CA LYS A 66 -11.87 24.51 10.65
C LYS A 66 -10.87 24.53 11.81
N SER A 67 -11.24 24.02 12.97
CA SER A 67 -10.33 23.88 14.12
C SER A 67 -9.17 22.94 13.79
N ARG A 68 -9.43 21.75 13.20
CA ARG A 68 -8.38 20.80 12.81
C ARG A 68 -7.44 21.36 11.75
N LEU A 69 -7.99 21.97 10.70
CA LEU A 69 -7.19 22.59 9.63
C LEU A 69 -6.26 23.68 10.16
N LYS A 70 -6.73 24.50 11.11
CA LYS A 70 -5.93 25.56 11.75
C LYS A 70 -4.92 25.04 12.75
N ASN A 71 -5.26 23.97 13.47
CA ASN A 71 -4.40 23.33 14.48
C ASN A 71 -3.62 22.12 13.92
N ARG A 72 -3.32 22.07 12.61
CA ARG A 72 -2.54 20.99 11.99
C ARG A 72 -1.08 20.98 12.47
N ARG A 73 -0.44 19.79 12.53
CA ARG A 73 1.01 19.71 12.81
C ARG A 73 1.83 20.23 11.61
N PRO A 74 3.06 20.74 11.84
CA PRO A 74 4.00 21.02 10.77
C PRO A 74 4.29 19.76 9.96
N LEU A 75 4.02 19.82 8.65
CA LEU A 75 4.23 18.70 7.74
C LEU A 75 5.71 18.60 7.33
N THR A 76 6.15 17.39 7.01
CA THR A 76 7.52 17.13 6.54
C THR A 76 7.77 17.86 5.21
N PRO A 77 8.85 18.65 5.06
CA PRO A 77 9.21 19.25 3.78
C PRO A 77 9.50 18.17 2.72
N PRO A 78 9.14 18.39 1.44
CA PRO A 78 9.41 17.44 0.37
C PRO A 78 10.89 17.46 0.02
N LEU A 79 11.37 16.39 -0.62
CA LEU A 79 12.73 16.34 -1.17
C LEU A 79 12.93 17.42 -2.25
N GLU A 80 14.18 17.86 -2.43
CA GLU A 80 14.60 18.78 -3.49
C GLU A 80 14.29 18.20 -4.88
N GLY A 81 13.51 18.91 -5.69
CA GLY A 81 13.31 18.62 -7.12
C GLY A 81 12.22 17.61 -7.50
N VAL A 82 11.56 16.93 -6.56
CA VAL A 82 10.76 15.72 -6.85
C VAL A 82 9.33 15.91 -7.37
N GLY A 83 8.81 17.13 -7.50
CA GLY A 83 7.39 17.33 -7.86
C GLY A 83 6.45 16.53 -6.94
N PHE A 84 5.60 15.69 -7.53
CA PHE A 84 4.71 14.71 -6.87
C PHE A 84 5.25 13.25 -6.96
N GLU A 85 6.54 13.04 -7.22
CA GLU A 85 7.11 11.70 -7.43
C GLU A 85 6.97 10.78 -6.20
N TYR A 86 7.04 11.36 -5.01
CA TYR A 86 6.94 10.72 -3.69
C TYR A 86 5.52 10.79 -3.09
N GLY A 87 4.52 11.20 -3.88
CA GLY A 87 3.17 11.55 -3.42
C GLY A 87 2.97 13.06 -3.32
N PHE A 88 2.02 13.50 -2.51
CA PHE A 88 1.56 14.88 -2.47
C PHE A 88 2.66 15.85 -2.01
N ASN A 89 2.96 16.87 -2.83
CA ASN A 89 4.00 17.82 -2.49
C ASN A 89 3.56 18.80 -1.38
N THR A 90 4.13 18.66 -0.18
CA THR A 90 3.75 19.45 0.99
C THR A 90 4.07 20.95 0.87
N LYS A 91 4.89 21.43 -0.09
CA LYS A 91 5.03 22.87 -0.35
C LYS A 91 3.77 23.49 -0.96
N SER A 92 2.90 22.69 -1.57
CA SER A 92 1.65 23.16 -2.21
C SER A 92 0.44 23.06 -1.27
N ILE A 93 0.52 22.30 -0.18
CA ILE A 93 -0.64 21.87 0.60
C ILE A 93 -1.24 22.98 1.48
N ASP A 94 -0.42 23.90 2.01
CA ASP A 94 -0.91 24.98 2.89
C ASP A 94 -1.92 25.89 2.17
N GLY A 95 -1.72 26.16 0.88
CA GLY A 95 -2.66 26.94 0.07
C GLY A 95 -4.03 26.24 -0.14
N TRP A 96 -4.07 24.92 -0.05
CA TRP A 96 -5.31 24.13 -0.07
C TRP A 96 -5.99 24.10 1.30
N LEU A 97 -5.22 23.84 2.36
CA LEU A 97 -5.75 23.72 3.72
C LEU A 97 -6.26 25.06 4.27
N ASN A 98 -5.58 26.16 3.96
CA ASN A 98 -6.03 27.51 4.33
C ASN A 98 -7.30 27.89 3.56
N TYR A 99 -7.34 27.67 2.24
CA TYR A 99 -8.55 27.91 1.44
C TYR A 99 -9.75 27.09 1.96
N TRP A 100 -9.56 25.81 2.30
CA TRP A 100 -10.63 24.97 2.86
C TRP A 100 -11.11 25.46 4.23
N ALA A 101 -10.22 26.00 5.06
CA ALA A 101 -10.58 26.53 6.39
C ALA A 101 -11.25 27.92 6.35
N GLU A 102 -10.88 28.77 5.39
CA GLU A 102 -11.15 30.20 5.44
C GLU A 102 -12.01 30.72 4.27
N GLU A 103 -11.82 30.18 3.07
CA GLU A 103 -12.43 30.71 1.83
C GLU A 103 -13.55 29.83 1.26
N TYR A 104 -13.48 28.50 1.45
CA TYR A 104 -14.45 27.56 0.88
C TYR A 104 -15.89 27.87 1.36
N PRO A 105 -16.85 28.17 0.46
CA PRO A 105 -18.14 28.74 0.85
C PRO A 105 -19.15 27.64 1.24
N PHE A 106 -18.95 27.01 2.40
CA PHE A 106 -19.71 25.85 2.90
C PHE A 106 -21.22 25.93 2.66
N LYS A 107 -21.88 27.05 2.99
CA LYS A 107 -23.35 27.22 2.82
C LYS A 107 -23.78 27.25 1.34
N GLU A 108 -22.99 27.87 0.47
CA GLU A 108 -23.26 27.84 -0.97
C GLU A 108 -23.02 26.44 -1.56
N ARG A 109 -22.02 25.71 -1.05
CA ARG A 109 -21.72 24.36 -1.53
C ARG A 109 -22.75 23.35 -1.05
N GLU A 110 -23.27 23.48 0.17
CA GLU A 110 -24.46 22.75 0.64
C GLU A 110 -25.66 23.00 -0.29
N ALA A 111 -25.94 24.26 -0.65
CA ALA A 111 -26.99 24.60 -1.60
C ALA A 111 -26.71 24.03 -3.01
N PHE A 112 -25.44 24.02 -3.46
CA PHE A 112 -25.04 23.39 -4.72
C PHE A 112 -25.29 21.88 -4.71
N PHE A 113 -24.95 21.17 -3.63
CA PHE A 113 -25.26 19.74 -3.49
C PHE A 113 -26.77 19.52 -3.63
N ASN A 114 -27.58 20.26 -2.89
CA ASN A 114 -29.05 20.13 -2.88
C ASN A 114 -29.77 20.70 -4.12
N LYS A 115 -29.06 21.12 -5.17
CA LYS A 115 -29.68 21.63 -6.42
C LYS A 115 -30.44 20.54 -7.20
N TYR A 116 -30.20 19.27 -6.90
CA TYR A 116 -30.91 18.12 -7.49
C TYR A 116 -31.69 17.35 -6.41
N PRO A 117 -32.79 16.64 -6.76
CA PRO A 117 -33.53 15.83 -5.80
C PRO A 117 -32.71 14.60 -5.35
N HIS A 118 -32.38 14.57 -4.06
CA HIS A 118 -31.77 13.42 -3.39
C HIS A 118 -32.81 12.59 -2.65
N TYR A 119 -32.56 11.29 -2.54
CA TYR A 119 -33.41 10.34 -1.84
C TYR A 119 -32.58 9.29 -1.10
N LYS A 120 -33.21 8.64 -0.11
CA LYS A 120 -32.79 7.38 0.50
C LYS A 120 -33.91 6.34 0.41
N THR A 121 -33.56 5.07 0.24
CA THR A 121 -34.50 3.95 0.43
C THR A 121 -33.76 2.71 0.92
N ASN A 122 -34.40 1.89 1.76
CA ASN A 122 -33.73 0.71 2.30
C ASN A 122 -33.69 -0.44 1.29
N ILE A 123 -32.48 -0.90 0.94
CA ILE A 123 -32.22 -2.08 0.11
C ILE A 123 -31.33 -3.02 0.92
N GLN A 124 -31.82 -4.23 1.18
CA GLN A 124 -31.04 -5.29 1.87
C GLN A 124 -30.45 -4.87 3.24
N GLY A 125 -31.14 -3.97 3.93
CA GLY A 125 -30.75 -3.44 5.25
C GLY A 125 -29.94 -2.16 5.21
N LEU A 126 -29.53 -1.68 4.03
CA LEU A 126 -28.77 -0.45 3.85
C LEU A 126 -29.68 0.66 3.32
N ASP A 127 -29.66 1.85 3.91
CA ASP A 127 -30.27 3.04 3.30
C ASP A 127 -29.37 3.55 2.18
N ILE A 128 -29.69 3.15 0.95
CA ILE A 128 -28.98 3.56 -0.25
C ILE A 128 -29.44 4.96 -0.64
N HIS A 129 -28.48 5.89 -0.67
CA HIS A 129 -28.64 7.23 -1.18
C HIS A 129 -28.56 7.26 -2.70
N PHE A 130 -29.42 8.06 -3.35
CA PHE A 130 -29.32 8.36 -4.78
C PHE A 130 -29.88 9.73 -5.15
N ILE A 131 -29.28 10.34 -6.17
CA ILE A 131 -29.87 11.45 -6.92
C ILE A 131 -30.83 10.88 -7.96
N ARG A 132 -32.01 11.47 -8.13
CA ARG A 132 -32.96 11.10 -9.21
C ARG A 132 -33.48 12.37 -9.90
N VAL A 133 -33.11 12.54 -11.17
CA VAL A 133 -33.55 13.68 -11.98
C VAL A 133 -34.36 13.19 -13.17
N LYS A 134 -35.65 13.59 -13.20
CA LYS A 134 -36.55 13.33 -14.33
C LYS A 134 -36.46 14.46 -15.37
N PRO A 135 -36.35 14.15 -16.66
CA PRO A 135 -36.25 15.14 -17.71
C PRO A 135 -37.59 15.87 -17.89
N GLN A 136 -37.53 17.18 -18.13
CA GLN A 136 -38.72 17.99 -18.46
C GLN A 136 -38.82 18.11 -19.98
N VAL A 137 -39.38 17.08 -20.61
CA VAL A 137 -39.46 16.97 -22.08
C VAL A 137 -40.91 16.82 -22.58
N PRO A 138 -41.22 17.23 -23.82
CA PRO A 138 -42.56 17.03 -24.41
C PRO A 138 -42.91 15.55 -24.55
N SER A 139 -44.21 15.22 -24.58
CA SER A 139 -44.74 13.86 -24.60
C SER A 139 -44.38 13.00 -25.84
N ASN A 140 -43.79 13.60 -26.88
CA ASN A 140 -43.25 12.89 -28.03
C ASN A 140 -41.75 12.55 -27.91
N VAL A 141 -41.14 12.83 -26.75
CA VAL A 141 -39.77 12.44 -26.40
C VAL A 141 -39.84 11.29 -25.41
N GLU A 142 -39.18 10.18 -25.73
CA GLU A 142 -39.12 9.02 -24.84
C GLU A 142 -38.26 9.33 -23.61
N VAL A 143 -38.71 8.91 -22.42
CA VAL A 143 -37.93 9.04 -21.19
C VAL A 143 -37.35 7.68 -20.83
N VAL A 144 -36.03 7.56 -20.96
CA VAL A 144 -35.32 6.29 -20.75
C VAL A 144 -34.55 6.32 -19.41
N PRO A 145 -34.71 5.32 -18.52
CA PRO A 145 -33.98 5.28 -17.26
C PRO A 145 -32.51 4.91 -17.48
N LEU A 146 -31.61 5.72 -16.93
CA LEU A 146 -30.16 5.54 -16.96
C LEU A 146 -29.62 5.52 -15.53
N LEU A 147 -29.05 4.39 -15.14
CA LEU A 147 -28.27 4.24 -13.92
C LEU A 147 -26.81 4.62 -14.22
N ILE A 148 -26.26 5.62 -13.52
CA ILE A 148 -24.85 6.03 -13.63
C ILE A 148 -24.10 5.75 -12.33
N LEU A 149 -22.95 5.06 -12.41
CA LEU A 149 -22.20 4.58 -11.25
C LEU A 149 -20.81 5.22 -11.17
N HIS A 150 -20.50 5.84 -10.03
CA HIS A 150 -19.19 6.41 -9.73
C HIS A 150 -18.20 5.35 -9.20
N GLY A 151 -16.96 5.76 -8.93
CA GLY A 151 -15.95 4.93 -8.27
C GLY A 151 -15.23 5.63 -7.11
N TRP A 152 -13.95 5.30 -6.91
CA TRP A 152 -13.08 5.79 -5.85
C TRP A 152 -11.84 6.52 -6.44
N PRO A 153 -11.35 7.62 -5.86
CA PRO A 153 -11.87 8.36 -4.70
C PRO A 153 -12.98 9.34 -5.10
N GLY A 154 -13.75 8.97 -6.12
CA GLY A 154 -14.88 9.71 -6.65
C GLY A 154 -16.14 9.67 -5.77
N SER A 155 -17.24 10.21 -6.30
CA SER A 155 -18.58 10.17 -5.68
C SER A 155 -19.63 10.64 -6.68
N VAL A 156 -20.91 10.63 -6.30
CA VAL A 156 -21.99 11.27 -7.08
C VAL A 156 -21.71 12.74 -7.47
N ARG A 157 -20.76 13.43 -6.79
CA ARG A 157 -20.30 14.77 -7.15
C ARG A 157 -19.80 14.85 -8.60
N GLU A 158 -19.18 13.79 -9.12
CA GLU A 158 -18.60 13.76 -10.47
C GLU A 158 -19.63 14.01 -11.59
N PHE A 159 -20.91 13.75 -11.33
CA PHE A 159 -21.98 13.83 -12.32
C PHE A 159 -22.73 15.17 -12.35
N TYR A 160 -22.42 16.10 -11.43
CA TYR A 160 -23.22 17.33 -11.23
C TYR A 160 -23.25 18.28 -12.43
N GLU A 161 -22.24 18.22 -13.28
CA GLU A 161 -22.11 18.99 -14.52
C GLU A 161 -22.63 18.21 -15.74
N ALA A 162 -22.72 16.88 -15.67
CA ALA A 162 -23.24 16.00 -16.75
C ALA A 162 -24.77 15.74 -16.65
N ILE A 163 -25.33 15.67 -15.43
CA ILE A 163 -26.77 15.52 -15.17
C ILE A 163 -27.67 16.45 -16.01
N PRO A 164 -27.41 17.78 -16.13
CA PRO A 164 -28.30 18.66 -16.90
C PRO A 164 -28.17 18.45 -18.41
N LEU A 165 -27.08 17.84 -18.90
CA LEU A 165 -26.87 17.52 -20.31
C LEU A 165 -27.58 16.22 -20.67
N LEU A 166 -27.55 15.22 -19.80
CA LEU A 166 -28.25 13.93 -19.95
C LEU A 166 -29.79 14.06 -19.81
N THR A 167 -30.26 14.95 -18.93
CA THR A 167 -31.70 15.13 -18.65
C THR A 167 -32.40 16.14 -19.58
N GLN A 168 -31.70 16.63 -20.59
CA GLN A 168 -32.26 17.40 -21.70
C GLN A 168 -32.30 16.55 -22.97
N ARG A 169 -33.21 16.88 -23.90
CA ARG A 169 -33.25 16.23 -25.21
C ARG A 169 -32.08 16.73 -26.07
N ALA A 170 -31.07 15.88 -26.28
CA ALA A 170 -29.98 16.19 -27.20
C ALA A 170 -30.47 16.31 -28.67
N PRO A 171 -29.93 17.25 -29.48
CA PRO A 171 -30.26 17.36 -30.91
C PRO A 171 -29.98 16.07 -31.68
N GLY A 172 -30.92 15.64 -32.52
CA GLY A 172 -30.80 14.41 -33.32
C GLY A 172 -31.17 13.10 -32.59
N TYR A 173 -31.70 13.21 -31.37
CA TYR A 173 -32.26 12.10 -30.58
C TYR A 173 -33.76 12.32 -30.32
N ASN A 174 -34.50 11.23 -30.13
CA ASN A 174 -35.94 11.19 -29.83
C ASN A 174 -36.22 10.83 -28.36
N PHE A 175 -35.17 10.71 -27.54
CA PHE A 175 -35.26 10.37 -26.12
C PHE A 175 -34.44 11.36 -25.25
N ALA A 176 -34.69 11.33 -23.95
CA ALA A 176 -33.90 11.99 -22.91
C ALA A 176 -33.81 11.07 -21.67
N PHE A 177 -32.77 11.22 -20.85
CA PHE A 177 -32.55 10.32 -19.72
C PHE A 177 -33.30 10.76 -18.46
N GLU A 178 -33.99 9.83 -17.81
CA GLU A 178 -34.18 9.88 -16.35
C GLU A 178 -32.89 9.35 -15.70
N VAL A 179 -32.16 10.21 -14.99
CA VAL A 179 -30.87 9.86 -14.40
C VAL A 179 -31.05 9.43 -12.95
N ILE A 180 -30.54 8.24 -12.62
CA ILE A 180 -30.40 7.71 -11.28
C ILE A 180 -28.90 7.58 -10.98
N ALA A 181 -28.42 8.30 -9.98
CA ALA A 181 -27.00 8.28 -9.56
C ALA A 181 -26.89 7.94 -8.07
N PRO A 182 -26.74 6.65 -7.70
CA PRO A 182 -26.56 6.25 -6.31
C PRO A 182 -25.15 6.55 -5.81
N SER A 183 -25.03 6.76 -4.49
CA SER A 183 -23.75 6.54 -3.83
C SER A 183 -23.53 5.04 -3.62
N LEU A 184 -22.32 4.55 -3.91
CA LEU A 184 -21.95 3.15 -3.62
C LEU A 184 -22.18 2.81 -2.13
N PRO A 185 -22.58 1.58 -1.76
CA PRO A 185 -22.70 1.20 -0.35
C PRO A 185 -21.38 1.43 0.40
N GLY A 186 -21.43 2.15 1.52
CA GLY A 186 -20.25 2.59 2.27
C GLY A 186 -19.51 3.79 1.68
N TYR A 187 -20.06 4.46 0.66
CA TYR A 187 -19.55 5.72 0.09
C TYR A 187 -20.58 6.84 0.27
N GLY A 188 -20.09 8.06 0.49
CA GLY A 188 -20.90 9.26 0.63
C GLY A 188 -22.05 9.04 1.61
N PHE A 189 -23.28 9.24 1.15
CA PHE A 189 -24.47 9.18 2.01
C PHE A 189 -25.14 7.79 2.04
N SER A 190 -24.59 6.77 1.38
CA SER A 190 -25.12 5.39 1.44
C SER A 190 -24.51 4.61 2.60
N ASP A 191 -25.34 3.86 3.33
CA ASP A 191 -24.88 3.06 4.47
C ASP A 191 -23.85 1.99 4.05
N ALA A 192 -22.93 1.66 4.96
CA ALA A 192 -21.95 0.59 4.78
C ALA A 192 -22.50 -0.77 5.24
N ALA A 193 -22.02 -1.86 4.65
CA ALA A 193 -22.24 -3.19 5.23
C ALA A 193 -21.65 -3.27 6.64
N VAL A 194 -22.38 -3.92 7.55
CA VAL A 194 -21.89 -4.19 8.91
C VAL A 194 -21.14 -5.50 9.01
N ARG A 195 -21.03 -6.29 7.93
CA ARG A 195 -20.40 -7.62 7.91
C ARG A 195 -19.65 -7.90 6.59
N PRO A 196 -18.66 -8.82 6.58
CA PRO A 196 -17.88 -9.11 5.39
C PRO A 196 -18.69 -9.71 4.23
N GLY A 197 -18.24 -9.46 3.00
CA GLY A 197 -18.71 -10.10 1.78
C GLY A 197 -19.37 -9.20 0.73
N LEU A 198 -19.48 -7.88 0.96
CA LEU A 198 -20.10 -6.93 0.02
C LEU A 198 -19.10 -6.47 -1.05
N ALA A 199 -18.76 -7.38 -1.96
CA ALA A 199 -17.92 -7.10 -3.13
C ALA A 199 -18.73 -6.55 -4.33
N THR A 200 -18.07 -6.29 -5.47
CA THR A 200 -18.74 -5.74 -6.66
C THR A 200 -19.94 -6.56 -7.18
N PRO A 201 -19.98 -7.90 -7.11
CA PRO A 201 -21.15 -8.67 -7.56
C PRO A 201 -22.35 -8.52 -6.63
N GLN A 202 -22.13 -8.40 -5.31
CA GLN A 202 -23.16 -8.15 -4.33
C GLN A 202 -23.69 -6.70 -4.45
N MET A 203 -22.84 -5.72 -4.75
CA MET A 203 -23.30 -4.36 -5.07
C MET A 203 -24.16 -4.31 -6.34
N ALA A 204 -23.87 -5.15 -7.35
CA ALA A 204 -24.74 -5.29 -8.53
C ALA A 204 -26.14 -5.83 -8.18
N VAL A 205 -26.25 -6.76 -7.21
CA VAL A 205 -27.55 -7.20 -6.66
C VAL A 205 -28.29 -6.02 -6.01
N VAL A 206 -27.59 -5.26 -5.15
CA VAL A 206 -28.16 -4.08 -4.46
C VAL A 206 -28.70 -3.06 -5.46
N PHE A 207 -27.97 -2.74 -6.53
CA PHE A 207 -28.45 -1.77 -7.53
C PHE A 207 -29.53 -2.31 -8.46
N LYS A 208 -29.51 -3.60 -8.82
CA LYS A 208 -30.64 -4.24 -9.50
C LYS A 208 -31.91 -4.14 -8.64
N ASN A 209 -31.80 -4.35 -7.33
CA ASN A 209 -32.89 -4.21 -6.38
C ASN A 209 -33.34 -2.75 -6.19
N LEU A 210 -32.40 -1.79 -6.22
CA LEU A 210 -32.72 -0.35 -6.23
C LEU A 210 -33.54 0.02 -7.48
N MET A 211 -33.11 -0.34 -8.68
CA MET A 211 -33.83 -0.01 -9.91
C MET A 211 -35.24 -0.62 -9.92
N SER A 212 -35.38 -1.87 -9.46
CA SER A 212 -36.69 -2.51 -9.26
C SER A 212 -37.57 -1.76 -8.23
N ARG A 213 -37.00 -1.30 -7.10
CA ARG A 213 -37.71 -0.44 -6.12
C ARG A 213 -38.18 0.88 -6.73
N LEU A 214 -37.45 1.44 -7.69
CA LEU A 214 -37.77 2.69 -8.38
C LEU A 214 -38.79 2.54 -9.52
N GLY A 215 -39.21 1.30 -9.84
CA GLY A 215 -40.16 0.96 -10.90
C GLY A 215 -39.54 0.62 -12.25
N HIS A 216 -38.23 0.34 -12.31
CA HIS A 216 -37.47 0.15 -13.56
C HIS A 216 -36.97 -1.29 -13.70
N ASP A 217 -37.73 -2.12 -14.44
CA ASP A 217 -37.32 -3.50 -14.76
C ASP A 217 -36.31 -3.59 -15.92
N LYS A 218 -36.27 -2.56 -16.76
CA LYS A 218 -35.37 -2.42 -17.92
C LYS A 218 -34.75 -1.02 -17.89
N PHE A 219 -33.43 -0.92 -18.00
CA PHE A 219 -32.74 0.37 -17.95
C PHE A 219 -31.38 0.33 -18.67
N TYR A 220 -30.84 1.51 -18.98
CA TYR A 220 -29.46 1.67 -19.44
C TYR A 220 -28.51 1.85 -18.26
N LEU A 221 -27.25 1.48 -18.47
CA LEU A 221 -26.22 1.49 -17.45
C LEU A 221 -24.97 2.22 -17.94
N GLN A 222 -24.42 3.07 -17.09
CA GLN A 222 -23.10 3.68 -17.26
C GLN A 222 -22.22 3.46 -16.02
N GLY A 223 -20.92 3.20 -16.24
CA GLY A 223 -19.95 3.22 -15.14
C GLY A 223 -18.49 3.46 -15.56
N GLY A 224 -17.74 4.07 -14.65
CA GLY A 224 -16.27 4.14 -14.63
C GLY A 224 -15.72 3.59 -13.31
N ASP A 225 -14.44 3.23 -13.25
CA ASP A 225 -13.81 2.67 -12.05
C ASP A 225 -14.64 1.54 -11.40
N TRP A 226 -14.94 1.57 -10.09
CA TRP A 226 -15.83 0.59 -9.46
C TRP A 226 -17.22 0.52 -10.08
N GLY A 227 -17.75 1.64 -10.58
CA GLY A 227 -18.97 1.65 -11.36
C GLY A 227 -18.88 0.81 -12.64
N SER A 228 -17.70 0.73 -13.26
CA SER A 228 -17.44 -0.19 -14.38
C SER A 228 -17.36 -1.65 -13.94
N SER A 229 -16.71 -1.94 -12.80
CA SER A 229 -16.63 -3.32 -12.27
C SER A 229 -18.00 -3.84 -11.82
N ILE A 230 -18.73 -3.06 -11.03
CA ILE A 230 -20.11 -3.34 -10.60
C ILE A 230 -21.03 -3.41 -11.83
N GLY A 231 -20.86 -2.50 -12.78
CA GLY A 231 -21.64 -2.49 -14.00
C GLY A 231 -21.43 -3.76 -14.83
N THR A 232 -20.17 -4.17 -15.01
CA THR A 232 -19.74 -5.41 -15.67
C THR A 232 -20.30 -6.66 -14.96
N ALA A 233 -20.32 -6.68 -13.63
CA ALA A 233 -20.97 -7.75 -12.87
C ALA A 233 -22.49 -7.77 -13.13
N MET A 234 -23.15 -6.61 -13.11
CA MET A 234 -24.60 -6.50 -13.30
C MET A 234 -25.06 -6.96 -14.70
N VAL A 235 -24.32 -6.62 -15.77
CA VAL A 235 -24.61 -7.09 -17.14
C VAL A 235 -24.23 -8.55 -17.40
N THR A 236 -23.41 -9.13 -16.52
CA THR A 236 -23.09 -10.57 -16.56
C THR A 236 -24.16 -11.38 -15.80
N LEU A 237 -24.63 -10.88 -14.66
CA LEU A 237 -25.61 -11.54 -13.77
C LEU A 237 -27.07 -11.33 -14.18
N PHE A 238 -27.40 -10.14 -14.67
CA PHE A 238 -28.77 -9.70 -14.98
C PHE A 238 -28.88 -9.13 -16.41
N PRO A 239 -28.48 -9.89 -17.45
CA PRO A 239 -28.51 -9.41 -18.84
C PRO A 239 -29.93 -9.05 -19.30
N ASP A 240 -30.96 -9.64 -18.67
CA ASP A 240 -32.36 -9.32 -18.96
C ASP A 240 -32.81 -7.98 -18.34
N ASN A 241 -32.10 -7.38 -17.39
CA ASN A 241 -32.49 -6.08 -16.81
C ASN A 241 -31.79 -4.88 -17.47
N VAL A 242 -30.66 -5.09 -18.13
CA VAL A 242 -29.86 -4.02 -18.72
C VAL A 242 -30.00 -3.98 -20.24
N LEU A 243 -30.57 -2.90 -20.77
CA LEU A 243 -30.80 -2.69 -22.21
C LEU A 243 -29.49 -2.44 -22.97
N GLY A 244 -28.53 -1.78 -22.32
CA GLY A 244 -27.20 -1.55 -22.86
C GLY A 244 -26.27 -0.94 -21.83
N TYR A 245 -24.97 -1.10 -22.08
CA TYR A 245 -23.90 -0.75 -21.14
C TYR A 245 -22.88 0.18 -21.78
N HIS A 246 -22.76 1.38 -21.23
CA HIS A 246 -21.68 2.32 -21.52
C HIS A 246 -20.61 2.23 -20.43
N SER A 247 -19.36 2.02 -20.83
CA SER A 247 -18.26 1.87 -19.87
C SER A 247 -17.11 2.79 -20.24
N ASN A 248 -16.76 3.72 -19.35
CA ASN A 248 -15.58 4.56 -19.54
C ASN A 248 -14.28 3.95 -18.99
N MET A 249 -14.36 2.78 -18.36
CA MET A 249 -13.22 1.96 -17.95
C MET A 249 -13.49 0.49 -18.29
N ALA A 250 -13.74 0.21 -19.58
CA ALA A 250 -14.04 -1.14 -20.04
C ALA A 250 -12.80 -2.04 -19.96
N LEU A 251 -12.90 -3.17 -19.24
CA LEU A 251 -11.80 -4.11 -19.05
C LEU A 251 -12.27 -5.55 -19.21
N ALA A 252 -11.40 -6.39 -19.78
CA ALA A 252 -11.53 -7.83 -19.83
C ALA A 252 -10.33 -8.47 -19.09
N GLN A 253 -10.60 -9.28 -18.07
CA GLN A 253 -9.57 -9.89 -17.21
C GLN A 253 -9.53 -11.44 -17.29
N ASN A 254 -10.27 -12.05 -18.21
CA ASN A 254 -10.21 -13.49 -18.45
C ASN A 254 -8.92 -13.95 -19.16
N GLY A 255 -8.67 -15.27 -19.14
CA GLY A 255 -7.45 -15.85 -19.73
C GLY A 255 -7.26 -15.57 -21.22
N LYS A 256 -8.34 -15.31 -21.98
CA LYS A 256 -8.25 -14.94 -23.41
C LYS A 256 -7.78 -13.50 -23.59
N ALA A 257 -8.21 -12.58 -22.73
CA ALA A 257 -7.68 -11.22 -22.67
C ALA A 257 -6.19 -11.24 -22.33
N GLY A 258 -5.81 -11.95 -21.25
CA GLY A 258 -4.41 -12.11 -20.84
C GLY A 258 -3.52 -12.67 -21.97
N PHE A 259 -3.96 -13.73 -22.64
CA PHE A 259 -3.23 -14.26 -23.80
C PHE A 259 -3.03 -13.22 -24.91
N LYS A 260 -4.09 -12.48 -25.29
CA LYS A 260 -3.98 -11.45 -26.33
C LYS A 260 -3.06 -10.30 -25.93
N THR A 261 -3.07 -9.90 -24.65
CA THR A 261 -2.13 -8.92 -24.08
C THR A 261 -0.67 -9.35 -24.25
N PHE A 262 -0.34 -10.62 -23.96
CA PHE A 262 1.03 -11.10 -24.15
C PHE A 262 1.39 -11.33 -25.62
N LEU A 263 0.47 -11.83 -26.45
CA LEU A 263 0.71 -12.00 -27.89
C LEU A 263 0.98 -10.66 -28.58
N GLY A 264 0.20 -9.63 -28.24
CA GLY A 264 0.34 -8.29 -28.81
C GLY A 264 1.62 -7.57 -28.37
N ALA A 265 2.30 -8.01 -27.31
CA ALA A 265 3.61 -7.47 -26.92
C ALA A 265 4.71 -7.79 -27.96
N TYR A 266 4.57 -8.92 -28.67
CA TYR A 266 5.48 -9.34 -29.74
C TYR A 266 4.93 -9.01 -31.13
N PHE A 267 3.60 -9.09 -31.30
CA PHE A 267 2.91 -8.84 -32.57
C PHE A 267 1.75 -7.84 -32.39
N PRO A 268 2.01 -6.54 -32.14
CA PRO A 268 0.96 -5.58 -31.79
C PRO A 268 -0.17 -5.50 -32.81
N SER A 269 0.14 -5.60 -34.10
CA SER A 269 -0.82 -5.52 -35.21
C SER A 269 -1.88 -6.64 -35.23
N LEU A 270 -1.69 -7.73 -34.48
CA LEU A 270 -2.70 -8.79 -34.33
C LEU A 270 -3.78 -8.43 -33.28
N VAL A 271 -3.56 -7.37 -32.49
CA VAL A 271 -4.33 -7.09 -31.27
C VAL A 271 -4.78 -5.63 -31.19
N VAL A 272 -3.93 -4.68 -31.57
CA VAL A 272 -4.16 -3.24 -31.47
C VAL A 272 -3.75 -2.53 -32.76
N GLU A 273 -4.47 -1.48 -33.12
CA GLU A 273 -4.12 -0.62 -34.25
C GLU A 273 -2.79 0.12 -34.00
N LYS A 274 -1.98 0.27 -35.05
CA LYS A 274 -0.61 0.81 -34.93
C LYS A 274 -0.53 2.16 -34.19
N HIS A 275 -1.52 3.04 -34.39
CA HIS A 275 -1.55 4.37 -33.78
C HIS A 275 -1.96 4.36 -32.28
N LEU A 276 -2.57 3.26 -31.80
CA LEU A 276 -2.99 3.09 -30.39
C LEU A 276 -2.07 2.13 -29.62
N ALA A 277 -1.11 1.48 -30.28
CA ALA A 277 -0.23 0.50 -29.66
C ALA A 277 0.56 1.05 -28.45
N SER A 278 0.96 2.32 -28.49
CA SER A 278 1.67 3.01 -27.40
C SER A 278 0.82 3.23 -26.14
N ARG A 279 -0.52 3.11 -26.20
CA ARG A 279 -1.40 3.17 -25.02
C ARG A 279 -1.33 1.90 -24.16
N MET A 280 -0.70 0.83 -24.67
CA MET A 280 -0.65 -0.50 -24.03
C MET A 280 0.76 -1.10 -23.99
N TYR A 281 1.62 -0.76 -24.96
CA TYR A 281 2.95 -1.35 -25.12
C TYR A 281 4.07 -0.29 -25.06
N PRO A 282 5.27 -0.67 -24.57
CA PRO A 282 5.67 -2.01 -24.13
C PRO A 282 5.09 -2.38 -22.75
N LEU A 283 4.82 -3.68 -22.53
CA LEU A 283 4.26 -4.15 -21.25
C LEU A 283 5.14 -3.82 -20.05
N SER A 284 6.45 -3.68 -20.22
CA SER A 284 7.38 -3.24 -19.17
C SER A 284 7.02 -1.86 -18.61
N SER A 285 6.61 -0.91 -19.47
CA SER A 285 6.14 0.42 -19.02
C SER A 285 4.83 0.31 -18.25
N PHE A 286 3.93 -0.60 -18.64
CA PHE A 286 2.69 -0.85 -17.93
C PHE A 286 2.95 -1.49 -16.55
N PHE A 287 3.78 -2.53 -16.47
CA PHE A 287 4.14 -3.15 -15.18
C PHE A 287 4.89 -2.19 -14.26
N ALA A 288 5.79 -1.35 -14.79
CA ALA A 288 6.44 -0.29 -14.01
C ALA A 288 5.40 0.71 -13.45
N TYR A 289 4.42 1.12 -14.27
CA TYR A 289 3.33 1.99 -13.81
C TYR A 289 2.44 1.32 -12.75
N LEU A 290 2.15 0.01 -12.86
CA LEU A 290 1.44 -0.72 -11.81
C LEU A 290 2.25 -0.68 -10.49
N ILE A 291 3.55 -0.97 -10.54
CA ILE A 291 4.42 -0.89 -9.37
C ILE A 291 4.46 0.54 -8.81
N GLU A 292 4.55 1.57 -9.64
CA GLU A 292 4.67 2.97 -9.21
C GLU A 292 3.37 3.59 -8.68
N GLU A 293 2.18 3.10 -9.05
CA GLU A 293 0.89 3.74 -8.72
C GLU A 293 -0.11 2.88 -7.93
N PHE A 294 0.04 1.55 -7.81
CA PHE A 294 -0.95 0.68 -7.16
C PHE A 294 -0.72 0.48 -5.64
N GLY A 295 0.20 1.20 -5.02
CA GLY A 295 0.44 1.12 -3.56
C GLY A 295 -0.80 1.45 -2.72
N TYR A 296 -1.66 2.38 -3.18
CA TYR A 296 -2.94 2.65 -2.54
C TYR A 296 -3.88 1.43 -2.61
N PHE A 297 -3.98 0.81 -3.79
CA PHE A 297 -4.83 -0.34 -4.07
C PHE A 297 -4.44 -1.53 -3.20
N HIS A 298 -3.13 -1.81 -3.10
CA HIS A 298 -2.61 -2.90 -2.28
C HIS A 298 -2.88 -2.66 -0.79
N LEU A 299 -2.68 -1.44 -0.26
CA LEU A 299 -3.00 -1.16 1.15
C LEU A 299 -4.51 -1.24 1.44
N GLN A 300 -5.36 -0.68 0.56
CA GLN A 300 -6.81 -0.71 0.74
C GLN A 300 -7.40 -2.11 0.62
N ALA A 301 -6.82 -2.95 -0.23
CA ALA A 301 -7.25 -4.33 -0.39
C ALA A 301 -6.80 -5.27 0.75
N THR A 302 -6.05 -4.76 1.73
CA THR A 302 -5.45 -5.57 2.80
C THR A 302 -5.73 -5.01 4.19
N LYS A 303 -5.38 -3.75 4.44
CA LYS A 303 -5.49 -3.09 5.75
C LYS A 303 -6.30 -1.78 5.68
N PRO A 304 -7.53 -1.77 5.08
CA PRO A 304 -8.32 -0.55 4.93
C PRO A 304 -8.66 0.12 6.27
N ASP A 305 -8.92 -0.68 7.31
CA ASP A 305 -9.25 -0.15 8.63
C ASP A 305 -8.03 0.49 9.33
N THR A 306 -6.81 -0.01 9.09
CA THR A 306 -5.57 0.61 9.60
C THR A 306 -5.37 2.03 9.06
N ILE A 307 -5.36 2.20 7.73
CA ILE A 307 -5.13 3.52 7.11
C ILE A 307 -6.34 4.45 7.27
N GLY A 308 -7.54 3.87 7.31
CA GLY A 308 -8.80 4.57 7.54
C GLY A 308 -8.80 5.41 8.82
N VAL A 309 -8.13 4.98 9.89
CA VAL A 309 -8.00 5.78 11.14
C VAL A 309 -7.40 7.15 10.87
N GLY A 310 -6.21 7.21 10.25
CA GLY A 310 -5.49 8.46 10.01
C GLY A 310 -6.20 9.38 9.01
N LEU A 311 -6.83 8.81 7.98
CA LEU A 311 -7.57 9.56 6.97
C LEU A 311 -8.95 10.04 7.45
N THR A 312 -9.55 9.38 8.44
CA THR A 312 -10.79 9.84 9.09
C THR A 312 -10.51 11.06 9.97
N ASP A 313 -9.40 11.04 10.71
CA ASP A 313 -9.09 12.01 11.78
C ASP A 313 -8.32 13.26 11.30
N SER A 314 -7.39 13.12 10.33
CA SER A 314 -6.64 14.24 9.75
C SER A 314 -7.24 14.72 8.41
N PRO A 315 -7.75 15.97 8.32
CA PRO A 315 -8.19 16.54 7.06
C PRO A 315 -7.02 16.80 6.10
N SER A 316 -5.81 17.06 6.62
CA SER A 316 -4.59 17.16 5.83
C SER A 316 -4.23 15.83 5.15
N GLY A 317 -4.35 14.73 5.89
CA GLY A 317 -4.18 13.37 5.36
C GLY A 317 -5.20 13.03 4.28
N LEU A 318 -6.49 13.25 4.55
CA LEU A 318 -7.57 13.00 3.58
C LEU A 318 -7.36 13.78 2.28
N LEU A 319 -7.02 15.07 2.38
CA LEU A 319 -6.76 15.92 1.22
C LEU A 319 -5.58 15.43 0.39
N ALA A 320 -4.43 15.16 1.03
CA ALA A 320 -3.24 14.69 0.34
C ALA A 320 -3.50 13.36 -0.39
N TYR A 321 -4.16 12.42 0.27
CA TYR A 321 -4.40 11.07 -0.22
C TYR A 321 -5.41 11.01 -1.38
N ILE A 322 -6.46 11.83 -1.35
CA ILE A 322 -7.48 11.87 -2.41
C ILE A 322 -7.03 12.76 -3.59
N LEU A 323 -6.54 13.98 -3.34
CA LEU A 323 -6.24 14.92 -4.42
C LEU A 323 -5.03 14.50 -5.28
N GLU A 324 -4.10 13.72 -4.73
CA GLU A 324 -3.04 13.07 -5.52
C GLU A 324 -3.62 12.30 -6.72
N LYS A 325 -4.74 11.59 -6.53
CA LYS A 325 -5.37 10.78 -7.58
C LYS A 325 -6.04 11.65 -8.65
N PHE A 326 -6.76 12.69 -8.23
CA PHE A 326 -7.33 13.69 -9.14
C PHE A 326 -6.28 14.34 -10.05
N PHE A 327 -5.06 14.57 -9.55
CA PHE A 327 -3.99 15.11 -10.39
C PHE A 327 -3.36 14.06 -11.31
N LEU A 328 -2.91 12.92 -10.76
CA LEU A 328 -2.16 11.90 -11.51
C LEU A 328 -3.01 11.15 -12.55
N TRP A 329 -4.30 10.88 -12.25
CA TRP A 329 -5.18 10.14 -13.15
C TRP A 329 -5.92 11.03 -14.17
N THR A 330 -5.90 12.35 -14.00
CA THR A 330 -6.28 13.29 -15.07
C THR A 330 -5.14 13.43 -16.08
N ARG A 331 -3.90 13.72 -15.63
CA ARG A 331 -2.71 13.75 -16.52
C ARG A 331 -1.45 13.28 -15.80
N ARG A 332 -0.87 12.17 -16.25
CA ARG A 332 0.34 11.55 -15.67
C ARG A 332 1.55 12.50 -15.64
N GLU A 333 1.68 13.38 -16.62
CA GLU A 333 2.75 14.40 -16.71
C GLU A 333 2.75 15.39 -15.54
N HIS A 334 1.63 15.53 -14.82
CA HIS A 334 1.54 16.40 -13.65
C HIS A 334 2.39 15.93 -12.47
N ARG A 335 2.83 14.66 -12.46
CA ARG A 335 3.76 14.12 -11.47
C ARG A 335 5.03 14.96 -11.32
N ASN A 336 5.50 15.59 -12.39
CA ASN A 336 6.77 16.32 -12.39
C ASN A 336 6.62 17.80 -11.93
N LYS A 337 5.40 18.23 -11.59
CA LYS A 337 5.07 19.61 -11.22
C LYS A 337 5.00 19.74 -9.71
N VAL A 338 5.55 20.82 -9.13
CA VAL A 338 5.53 21.07 -7.67
C VAL A 338 4.11 21.31 -7.15
N GLU A 339 3.25 21.83 -8.00
CA GLU A 339 1.83 22.05 -7.73
C GLU A 339 0.93 20.92 -8.27
N GLY A 340 1.45 19.86 -8.89
CA GLY A 340 0.62 18.76 -9.40
C GLY A 340 -0.39 19.18 -10.50
N GLY A 341 -0.24 20.35 -11.10
CA GLY A 341 -1.16 20.87 -12.13
C GLY A 341 -2.50 21.37 -11.60
N LEU A 342 -2.52 22.06 -10.44
CA LEU A 342 -3.72 22.72 -9.90
C LEU A 342 -4.41 23.59 -10.96
N GLY A 343 -5.75 23.58 -10.98
CA GLY A 343 -6.54 24.43 -11.88
C GLY A 343 -6.55 23.99 -13.35
N PHE A 344 -5.94 22.86 -13.71
CA PHE A 344 -5.93 22.38 -15.10
C PHE A 344 -7.32 22.04 -15.65
N ARG A 345 -8.20 21.46 -14.81
CA ARG A 345 -9.57 21.04 -15.17
C ARG A 345 -10.63 21.38 -14.14
N PHE A 346 -10.23 21.36 -12.87
CA PHE A 346 -11.14 21.50 -11.74
C PHE A 346 -10.81 22.76 -10.95
N THR A 347 -11.84 23.45 -10.46
CA THR A 347 -11.68 24.52 -9.48
C THR A 347 -11.35 23.97 -8.09
N ARG A 348 -11.01 24.85 -7.13
CA ARG A 348 -10.77 24.41 -5.74
C ARG A 348 -12.05 23.90 -5.09
N GLU A 349 -13.17 24.59 -5.34
CA GLU A 349 -14.50 24.20 -4.90
C GLU A 349 -14.84 22.80 -5.42
N GLN A 350 -14.65 22.54 -6.71
CA GLN A 350 -14.95 21.24 -7.32
C GLN A 350 -14.19 20.07 -6.66
N LEU A 351 -12.90 20.26 -6.35
CA LEU A 351 -12.10 19.22 -5.69
C LEU A 351 -12.41 19.10 -4.19
N ILE A 352 -12.71 20.20 -3.50
CA ILE A 352 -13.11 20.18 -2.09
C ILE A 352 -14.54 19.67 -1.91
N ASP A 353 -15.45 19.87 -2.88
CA ASP A 353 -16.78 19.24 -2.90
C ASP A 353 -16.62 17.71 -2.80
N CYS A 354 -15.72 17.11 -3.58
CA CYS A 354 -15.38 15.69 -3.49
C CYS A 354 -14.86 15.32 -2.08
N LEU A 355 -13.90 16.08 -1.53
CA LEU A 355 -13.40 15.85 -0.16
C LEU A 355 -14.50 15.96 0.90
N MET A 356 -15.43 16.91 0.76
CA MET A 356 -16.52 17.13 1.71
C MET A 356 -17.50 15.95 1.76
N VAL A 357 -17.72 15.24 0.65
CA VAL A 357 -18.50 14.00 0.65
C VAL A 357 -17.86 12.95 1.56
N TYR A 358 -16.53 12.79 1.55
CA TYR A 358 -15.82 11.85 2.43
C TYR A 358 -15.71 12.38 3.87
N TRP A 359 -15.38 13.66 4.05
CA TRP A 359 -15.14 14.24 5.38
C TRP A 359 -16.42 14.31 6.22
N SER A 360 -17.52 14.83 5.65
CA SER A 360 -18.78 15.04 6.39
C SER A 360 -19.47 13.73 6.77
N THR A 361 -19.26 12.66 5.99
CA THR A 361 -19.88 11.35 6.20
C THR A 361 -18.99 10.36 6.96
N GLY A 362 -17.68 10.63 7.04
CA GLY A 362 -16.69 9.72 7.60
C GLY A 362 -16.42 8.48 6.74
N CYS A 363 -16.92 8.44 5.49
CA CYS A 363 -16.97 7.20 4.71
C CYS A 363 -15.63 6.72 4.12
N ILE A 364 -14.49 7.32 4.48
CA ILE A 364 -13.20 6.97 3.87
C ILE A 364 -12.83 5.50 4.17
N THR A 365 -12.91 5.06 5.42
CA THR A 365 -12.64 3.66 5.80
C THR A 365 -13.61 2.69 5.13
N THR A 366 -14.91 2.98 5.14
CA THR A 366 -15.93 2.12 4.54
C THR A 366 -15.80 2.03 3.02
N SER A 367 -15.37 3.11 2.36
CA SER A 367 -15.11 3.11 0.92
C SER A 367 -13.96 2.18 0.53
N MET A 368 -12.89 2.17 1.34
CA MET A 368 -11.70 1.35 1.12
C MET A 368 -11.96 -0.14 1.32
N ARG A 369 -12.94 -0.53 2.15
CA ARG A 369 -13.29 -1.95 2.37
C ARG A 369 -13.69 -2.68 1.08
N LEU A 370 -14.28 -2.00 0.09
CA LEU A 370 -14.61 -2.61 -1.21
C LEU A 370 -13.40 -3.27 -1.89
N TYR A 371 -12.21 -2.68 -1.77
CA TYR A 371 -10.97 -3.26 -2.31
C TYR A 371 -10.64 -4.60 -1.65
N ALA A 372 -10.82 -4.72 -0.32
CA ALA A 372 -10.55 -5.94 0.42
C ALA A 372 -11.59 -7.03 0.15
N GLU A 373 -12.87 -6.63 0.04
CA GLU A 373 -13.97 -7.53 -0.31
C GLU A 373 -13.80 -8.10 -1.73
N ASP A 374 -13.44 -7.27 -2.69
CA ASP A 374 -13.33 -7.68 -4.10
C ASP A 374 -12.09 -8.54 -4.38
N LEU A 375 -10.96 -8.31 -3.68
CA LEU A 375 -9.81 -9.22 -3.72
C LEU A 375 -9.94 -10.45 -2.80
N SER A 376 -11.00 -10.54 -1.98
CA SER A 376 -11.22 -11.69 -1.11
C SER A 376 -11.23 -13.00 -1.89
N LYS A 377 -10.79 -14.10 -1.26
CA LYS A 377 -10.86 -15.42 -1.90
C LYS A 377 -12.30 -15.78 -2.28
N LYS A 378 -13.26 -15.47 -1.40
CA LYS A 378 -14.71 -15.69 -1.63
C LYS A 378 -15.19 -15.03 -2.93
N ASN A 379 -14.80 -13.79 -3.21
CA ASN A 379 -15.18 -13.09 -4.43
C ASN A 379 -14.45 -13.65 -5.67
N ARG A 380 -13.13 -13.87 -5.58
CA ARG A 380 -12.34 -14.42 -6.70
C ARG A 380 -12.77 -15.81 -7.13
N ASP A 381 -13.20 -16.66 -6.18
CA ASP A 381 -13.74 -17.99 -6.45
C ASP A 381 -15.05 -17.96 -7.28
N LEU A 382 -15.78 -16.84 -7.35
CA LEU A 382 -16.96 -16.68 -8.22
C LEU A 382 -16.61 -16.69 -9.71
N GLY A 383 -15.35 -16.42 -10.07
CA GLY A 383 -14.84 -16.54 -11.44
C GLY A 383 -15.53 -15.65 -12.49
N LEU A 384 -16.19 -14.56 -12.08
CA LEU A 384 -17.10 -13.75 -12.91
C LEU A 384 -16.49 -13.21 -14.21
N ASP A 385 -15.17 -12.99 -14.27
CA ASP A 385 -14.46 -12.60 -15.49
C ASP A 385 -14.50 -13.65 -16.60
N GLN A 386 -14.54 -14.94 -16.24
CA GLN A 386 -14.54 -16.04 -17.21
C GLN A 386 -15.86 -16.15 -17.98
N PHE A 387 -16.94 -15.56 -17.45
CA PHE A 387 -18.24 -15.48 -18.10
C PHE A 387 -18.32 -14.33 -19.09
N THR A 388 -18.89 -14.57 -20.27
CA THR A 388 -19.08 -13.53 -21.30
C THR A 388 -20.35 -12.73 -21.05
N THR A 389 -20.26 -11.42 -21.28
CA THR A 389 -21.38 -10.46 -21.25
C THR A 389 -22.05 -10.35 -22.62
N PRO A 390 -23.33 -10.74 -22.78
CA PRO A 390 -24.06 -10.66 -24.06
C PRO A 390 -24.78 -9.31 -24.28
N VAL A 391 -24.89 -8.48 -23.24
CA VAL A 391 -25.56 -7.17 -23.29
C VAL A 391 -24.86 -6.25 -24.31
N PRO A 392 -25.61 -5.51 -25.16
CA PRO A 392 -25.05 -4.48 -26.03
C PRO A 392 -24.13 -3.52 -25.26
N THR A 393 -22.85 -3.49 -25.62
CA THR A 393 -21.81 -2.76 -24.88
C THR A 393 -21.12 -1.71 -25.75
N TRP A 394 -20.82 -0.54 -25.17
CA TRP A 394 -20.02 0.53 -25.74
C TRP A 394 -18.88 0.91 -24.80
N ALA A 395 -17.65 1.04 -25.32
CA ALA A 395 -16.50 1.46 -24.51
C ALA A 395 -16.05 2.88 -24.87
N PHE A 396 -15.83 3.72 -23.86
CA PHE A 396 -15.37 5.10 -24.00
C PHE A 396 -13.99 5.24 -23.39
N GLN A 397 -12.97 5.56 -24.20
CA GLN A 397 -11.57 5.35 -23.83
C GLN A 397 -10.78 6.66 -23.90
N ALA A 398 -10.58 7.29 -22.73
CA ALA A 398 -9.74 8.47 -22.56
C ALA A 398 -8.28 8.22 -22.97
N LYS A 399 -7.52 9.31 -23.20
CA LYS A 399 -6.08 9.22 -23.50
C LYS A 399 -5.23 8.85 -22.29
N ASN A 400 -5.54 9.45 -21.14
CA ASN A 400 -4.71 9.36 -19.93
C ASN A 400 -5.23 8.35 -18.90
N GLU A 401 -6.23 7.54 -19.27
CA GLU A 401 -6.77 6.45 -18.44
C GLU A 401 -5.67 5.53 -17.89
N VAL A 402 -5.90 4.94 -16.73
CA VAL A 402 -5.01 4.01 -16.02
C VAL A 402 -4.66 2.80 -16.90
N MET A 403 -5.65 2.27 -17.64
CA MET A 403 -5.52 1.11 -18.53
C MET A 403 -6.27 1.31 -19.85
N TYR A 404 -5.64 0.94 -20.97
CA TYR A 404 -6.28 0.84 -22.28
C TYR A 404 -6.31 -0.62 -22.75
N GLN A 405 -7.46 -1.05 -23.30
CA GLN A 405 -7.59 -2.34 -23.97
C GLN A 405 -8.30 -2.16 -25.33
N PRO A 406 -7.75 -2.69 -26.44
CA PRO A 406 -8.37 -2.58 -27.76
C PRO A 406 -9.64 -3.43 -27.89
N PRO A 407 -10.50 -3.14 -28.89
CA PRO A 407 -11.73 -3.91 -29.15
C PRO A 407 -11.51 -5.42 -29.29
N SER A 408 -10.33 -5.84 -29.80
CA SER A 408 -9.98 -7.26 -29.96
C SER A 408 -9.86 -7.99 -28.62
N ILE A 409 -9.46 -7.30 -27.54
CA ILE A 409 -9.36 -7.81 -26.17
C ILE A 409 -10.71 -7.69 -25.47
N LEU A 410 -11.35 -6.53 -25.56
CA LEU A 410 -12.67 -6.30 -24.94
C LEU A 410 -13.72 -7.32 -25.40
N LYS A 411 -13.72 -7.71 -26.68
CA LYS A 411 -14.59 -8.75 -27.25
C LYS A 411 -14.40 -10.16 -26.67
N THR A 412 -13.41 -10.39 -25.79
CA THR A 412 -13.28 -11.65 -25.03
C THR A 412 -14.20 -11.70 -23.81
N LYS A 413 -14.59 -10.54 -23.25
CA LYS A 413 -15.57 -10.41 -22.15
C LYS A 413 -16.91 -9.93 -22.70
N PHE A 414 -16.92 -8.79 -23.40
CA PHE A 414 -18.11 -8.16 -23.98
C PHE A 414 -18.36 -8.71 -25.39
N THR A 415 -19.08 -9.82 -25.51
CA THR A 415 -19.28 -10.51 -26.81
C THR A 415 -20.18 -9.72 -27.75
N ASN A 416 -20.95 -8.77 -27.23
CA ASN A 416 -21.78 -7.82 -27.97
C ASN A 416 -21.25 -6.37 -27.86
N LEU A 417 -19.93 -6.20 -27.97
CA LEU A 417 -19.30 -4.88 -28.08
C LEU A 417 -19.59 -4.27 -29.47
N LEU A 418 -20.47 -3.27 -29.49
CA LEU A 418 -20.92 -2.61 -30.72
C LEU A 418 -19.90 -1.60 -31.27
N GLY A 419 -19.20 -0.90 -30.37
CA GLY A 419 -18.25 0.12 -30.76
C GLY A 419 -17.40 0.62 -29.60
N THR A 420 -16.40 1.41 -29.95
CA THR A 420 -15.48 2.06 -29.03
C THR A 420 -15.24 3.50 -29.48
N THR A 421 -15.45 4.48 -28.61
CA THR A 421 -15.00 5.85 -28.82
C THR A 421 -13.65 6.02 -28.13
N VAL A 422 -12.63 6.45 -28.88
CA VAL A 422 -11.27 6.69 -28.37
C VAL A 422 -10.99 8.19 -28.43
N LEU A 423 -10.67 8.79 -27.28
CA LEU A 423 -10.34 10.22 -27.18
C LEU A 423 -8.83 10.46 -27.21
N GLU A 424 -8.43 11.60 -27.78
CA GLU A 424 -7.05 12.12 -27.73
C GLU A 424 -6.84 13.14 -26.56
N ASP A 425 -7.81 13.24 -25.66
CA ASP A 425 -7.75 14.03 -24.43
C ASP A 425 -8.49 13.27 -23.31
N GLY A 426 -8.53 13.86 -22.11
CA GLY A 426 -9.18 13.28 -20.92
C GLY A 426 -8.32 12.24 -20.20
N GLY A 427 -8.58 12.07 -18.91
CA GLY A 427 -8.08 11.00 -18.06
C GLY A 427 -9.21 10.15 -17.49
N HIS A 428 -9.08 9.74 -16.23
CA HIS A 428 -9.97 8.77 -15.58
C HIS A 428 -11.37 9.32 -15.23
N PHE A 429 -11.44 10.54 -14.69
CA PHE A 429 -12.67 11.17 -14.16
C PHE A 429 -13.55 11.79 -15.27
N LEU A 430 -13.83 11.04 -16.34
CA LEU A 430 -14.36 11.58 -17.61
C LEU A 430 -15.65 12.41 -17.49
N ALA A 431 -16.61 11.97 -16.69
CA ALA A 431 -17.88 12.68 -16.50
C ALA A 431 -17.71 14.05 -15.82
N PHE A 432 -16.67 14.17 -14.98
CA PHE A 432 -16.34 15.38 -14.23
C PHE A 432 -15.38 16.29 -15.02
N GLU A 433 -14.42 15.69 -15.74
CA GLU A 433 -13.41 16.42 -16.52
C GLU A 433 -13.97 16.99 -17.83
N LEU A 434 -14.79 16.21 -18.54
CA LEU A 434 -15.26 16.51 -19.90
C LEU A 434 -16.78 16.25 -20.03
N PRO A 435 -17.65 16.86 -19.18
CA PRO A 435 -19.07 16.52 -19.05
C PRO A 435 -19.85 16.55 -20.36
N GLN A 436 -19.54 17.48 -21.27
CA GLN A 436 -20.19 17.55 -22.60
C GLN A 436 -19.81 16.36 -23.48
N ILE A 437 -18.52 16.10 -23.68
CA ILE A 437 -18.02 15.01 -24.55
C ILE A 437 -18.48 13.65 -23.99
N TYR A 438 -18.46 13.51 -22.66
CA TYR A 438 -19.01 12.35 -21.96
C TYR A 438 -20.50 12.15 -22.25
N SER A 439 -21.33 13.19 -22.08
CA SER A 439 -22.78 13.10 -22.29
C SER A 439 -23.13 12.81 -23.76
N ASP A 440 -22.42 13.43 -24.71
CA ASP A 440 -22.61 13.21 -26.15
C ASP A 440 -22.30 11.76 -26.55
N ASP A 441 -21.28 11.14 -25.97
CA ASP A 441 -20.97 9.72 -26.22
C ASP A 441 -21.98 8.76 -25.58
N VAL A 442 -22.55 9.10 -24.41
CA VAL A 442 -23.64 8.32 -23.79
C VAL A 442 -24.90 8.32 -24.67
N PHE A 443 -25.30 9.48 -25.21
CA PHE A 443 -26.41 9.57 -26.18
C PHE A 443 -26.12 8.76 -27.45
N LYS A 444 -24.92 8.92 -28.03
CA LYS A 444 -24.46 8.19 -29.22
C LYS A 444 -24.50 6.69 -29.02
N ALA A 445 -24.01 6.21 -27.88
CA ALA A 445 -23.99 4.80 -27.53
C ALA A 445 -25.42 4.24 -27.45
N CYS A 446 -26.33 4.91 -26.73
CA CYS A 446 -27.70 4.43 -26.54
C CYS A 446 -28.49 4.30 -27.86
N LYS A 447 -28.25 5.21 -28.82
CA LYS A 447 -28.88 5.18 -30.15
C LYS A 447 -28.45 4.00 -31.04
N LEU A 448 -27.31 3.37 -30.77
CA LEU A 448 -26.73 2.34 -31.64
C LEU A 448 -27.04 0.89 -31.22
N LEU A 449 -27.83 0.68 -30.17
CA LEU A 449 -27.97 -0.62 -29.48
C LEU A 449 -28.87 -1.68 -30.17
N ASP A 450 -29.26 -1.51 -31.43
CA ASP A 450 -30.43 -2.19 -32.03
C ASP A 450 -30.16 -3.26 -33.12
N THR A 451 -28.90 -3.67 -33.46
CA THR A 451 -28.68 -4.67 -34.56
C THR A 451 -27.50 -5.67 -34.47
N SER A 452 -27.83 -6.95 -34.17
CA SER A 452 -27.26 -8.22 -34.73
C SER A 452 -25.86 -8.80 -34.30
N LYS A 453 -25.45 -9.98 -34.86
CA LYS A 453 -24.68 -11.08 -34.19
C LYS A 453 -23.41 -11.63 -34.92
N MET A 454 -22.39 -12.05 -34.13
CA MET A 454 -21.37 -13.19 -34.20
C MET A 454 -20.75 -13.70 -35.56
N SER A 455 -19.56 -14.35 -35.68
CA SER A 455 -18.80 -15.26 -34.76
C SER A 455 -17.22 -15.25 -34.85
N ARG A 456 -16.48 -16.39 -34.77
CA ARG A 456 -15.21 -16.61 -33.98
C ARG A 456 -14.01 -17.37 -34.64
N ILE A 457 -12.89 -17.53 -33.86
CA ILE A 457 -11.77 -18.56 -33.82
C ILE A 457 -10.33 -18.04 -34.19
N LEU A 458 -9.17 -18.40 -33.56
CA LEU A 458 -8.82 -18.82 -32.17
C LEU A 458 -7.35 -18.45 -31.70
N LEU A 459 -6.40 -19.38 -31.37
CA LEU A 459 -5.24 -19.10 -30.45
C LEU A 459 -3.94 -19.96 -30.56
N GLY A 460 -2.84 -19.49 -29.93
CA GLY A 460 -1.88 -20.35 -29.16
C GLY A 460 -0.43 -19.83 -28.96
N LEU A 461 0.06 -19.65 -27.71
CA LEU A 461 1.50 -19.56 -27.27
C LEU A 461 1.66 -19.13 -25.78
N VAL A 462 2.22 -19.98 -24.89
CA VAL A 462 2.56 -19.62 -23.48
C VAL A 462 3.95 -20.14 -23.04
N ALA A 463 4.57 -21.08 -23.76
CA ALA A 463 5.80 -21.75 -23.33
C ALA A 463 7.08 -20.86 -23.24
N LEU A 464 7.06 -19.66 -23.83
CA LEU A 464 8.26 -18.80 -23.95
C LEU A 464 8.69 -18.12 -22.64
N VAL A 465 7.76 -17.88 -21.71
CA VAL A 465 8.05 -17.08 -20.50
C VAL A 465 9.00 -17.80 -19.54
N VAL A 466 8.86 -19.12 -19.38
CA VAL A 466 9.70 -19.94 -18.48
C VAL A 466 11.14 -20.05 -18.99
N VAL A 467 11.32 -20.13 -20.32
CA VAL A 467 12.64 -20.20 -20.95
C VAL A 467 13.42 -18.90 -20.75
N TYR A 468 12.76 -17.74 -20.81
CA TYR A 468 13.39 -16.44 -20.59
C TYR A 468 13.98 -16.31 -19.17
N ILE A 469 13.23 -16.71 -18.13
CA ILE A 469 13.68 -16.64 -16.73
C ILE A 469 14.88 -17.56 -16.49
N ALA A 470 14.85 -18.78 -17.05
CA ALA A 470 15.98 -19.69 -16.99
C ALA A 470 17.20 -19.14 -17.73
N TRP A 471 17.03 -18.60 -18.94
CA TRP A 471 18.11 -18.02 -19.74
C TRP A 471 18.77 -16.84 -19.00
N SER A 472 17.99 -15.86 -18.52
CA SER A 472 18.51 -14.69 -17.82
C SER A 472 19.26 -15.02 -16.52
N ALA A 473 18.93 -16.13 -15.86
CA ALA A 473 19.61 -16.59 -14.65
C ALA A 473 20.99 -17.22 -14.92
N PHE A 474 21.31 -17.55 -16.19
CA PHE A 474 22.57 -18.19 -16.60
C PHE A 474 23.37 -17.39 -17.63
N SER A 475 22.86 -16.26 -18.15
CA SER A 475 23.47 -15.52 -19.27
C SER A 475 24.05 -14.14 -18.92
N SER A 476 23.96 -13.67 -17.67
CA SER A 476 24.54 -12.39 -17.26
C SER A 476 26.02 -12.53 -16.90
N GLU A 477 26.88 -11.71 -17.50
CA GLU A 477 28.22 -11.47 -16.96
C GLU A 477 28.12 -10.94 -15.52
N SER A 478 29.06 -11.33 -14.65
CA SER A 478 29.09 -10.81 -13.28
C SER A 478 29.29 -9.29 -13.30
N PRO A 479 28.34 -8.48 -12.78
CA PRO A 479 28.52 -7.03 -12.73
C PRO A 479 29.74 -6.68 -11.88
N LYS A 480 30.38 -5.54 -12.18
CA LYS A 480 31.45 -5.00 -11.32
C LYS A 480 30.81 -4.35 -10.10
N LEU A 481 31.43 -4.50 -8.93
CA LEU A 481 30.94 -3.89 -7.69
C LEU A 481 30.85 -2.37 -7.88
N PRO A 482 29.68 -1.73 -7.65
CA PRO A 482 29.54 -0.29 -7.83
C PRO A 482 30.41 0.47 -6.84
N GLN A 483 31.09 1.51 -7.32
CA GLN A 483 31.84 2.45 -6.49
C GLN A 483 30.88 3.52 -5.95
N PHE A 484 30.98 3.81 -4.64
CA PHE A 484 30.21 4.84 -3.97
C PHE A 484 31.11 6.02 -3.59
N ASP A 485 30.59 7.24 -3.72
CA ASP A 485 31.23 8.43 -3.18
C ASP A 485 31.06 8.43 -1.64
N THR A 486 32.18 8.29 -0.92
CA THR A 486 32.16 8.28 0.55
C THR A 486 31.87 9.65 1.16
N GLU A 487 31.90 10.71 0.36
CA GLU A 487 31.64 12.10 0.75
C GLU A 487 30.33 12.66 0.13
N GLU A 488 29.48 11.80 -0.47
CA GLU A 488 28.18 12.21 -1.06
C GLU A 488 27.35 12.95 -0.01
N TRP A 489 26.78 14.12 -0.37
CA TRP A 489 26.21 15.07 0.58
C TRP A 489 24.68 15.01 0.59
N TRP A 490 24.09 14.75 1.77
CA TRP A 490 22.65 14.53 1.96
C TRP A 490 21.93 15.65 2.70
N GLY A 491 22.68 16.50 3.42
CA GLY A 491 22.15 17.66 4.12
C GLY A 491 21.93 18.89 3.22
N PRO A 492 21.43 20.01 3.77
CA PRO A 492 21.31 21.29 3.06
C PRO A 492 22.65 21.74 2.44
N ASN A 493 22.62 22.30 1.23
CA ASN A 493 23.83 22.62 0.48
C ASN A 493 24.62 23.78 1.10
N GLU A 494 23.95 24.70 1.78
CA GLU A 494 24.52 25.85 2.49
C GLU A 494 25.42 25.48 3.69
N LEU A 495 25.32 24.24 4.18
CA LEU A 495 26.15 23.67 5.23
C LEU A 495 27.40 22.95 4.70
N LYS A 496 27.49 22.69 3.38
CA LYS A 496 28.61 21.96 2.79
C LYS A 496 29.92 22.74 2.98
N GLY A 497 30.91 22.10 3.59
CA GLY A 497 32.19 22.75 3.95
C GLY A 497 32.14 23.62 5.22
N LYS A 498 31.00 23.69 5.92
CA LYS A 498 30.82 24.38 7.22
C LYS A 498 30.39 23.41 8.34
N GLN A 499 30.65 22.12 8.16
CA GLN A 499 30.16 21.05 9.02
C GLN A 499 30.85 21.00 10.40
N ASP A 500 30.06 21.01 11.47
CA ASP A 500 30.54 20.68 12.81
C ASP A 500 30.64 19.16 12.98
N THR A 501 31.88 18.67 12.93
CA THR A 501 32.23 17.25 13.06
C THR A 501 32.30 16.74 14.50
N SER A 502 32.06 17.60 15.50
CA SER A 502 32.10 17.21 16.90
C SER A 502 31.06 16.14 17.26
N ILE A 503 31.33 15.40 18.34
CA ILE A 503 30.40 14.43 18.93
C ILE A 503 29.71 15.12 20.10
N ARG A 504 28.50 15.61 19.86
CA ARG A 504 27.72 16.43 20.79
C ARG A 504 26.82 15.53 21.64
N PRO A 505 26.80 15.65 22.99
CA PRO A 505 25.80 14.99 23.81
C PRO A 505 24.38 15.37 23.37
N PHE A 506 23.46 14.42 23.45
CA PHE A 506 22.06 14.59 23.12
C PHE A 506 21.17 14.03 24.24
N GLN A 507 20.04 14.68 24.48
CA GLN A 507 18.99 14.19 25.38
C GLN A 507 17.64 14.29 24.68
N ILE A 508 16.84 13.25 24.82
CA ILE A 508 15.45 13.20 24.38
C ILE A 508 14.64 14.10 25.31
N LYS A 509 13.74 14.93 24.75
CA LYS A 509 12.88 15.82 25.53
C LYS A 509 11.44 15.80 25.00
N PHE A 510 10.50 15.49 25.88
CA PHE A 510 9.06 15.59 25.68
C PHE A 510 8.59 16.90 26.33
N THR A 511 8.48 17.98 25.54
CA THR A 511 8.10 19.29 26.09
C THR A 511 6.63 19.31 26.50
N ASP A 512 6.29 20.16 27.49
CA ASP A 512 4.93 20.27 27.99
C ASP A 512 3.95 20.72 26.88
N GLU A 513 4.41 21.50 25.90
CA GLU A 513 3.63 21.90 24.71
C GLU A 513 3.32 20.70 23.81
N MET A 514 4.31 19.84 23.53
CA MET A 514 4.13 18.63 22.74
C MET A 514 3.18 17.65 23.44
N ILE A 515 3.34 17.45 24.75
CA ILE A 515 2.48 16.59 25.56
C ILE A 515 1.05 17.15 25.59
N LYS A 516 0.88 18.48 25.68
CA LYS A 516 -0.43 19.14 25.65
C LYS A 516 -1.13 19.02 24.29
N ASP A 517 -0.41 19.24 23.18
CA ASP A 517 -0.93 19.05 21.81
C ASP A 517 -1.35 17.60 21.58
N LEU A 518 -0.46 16.64 21.89
CA LEU A 518 -0.72 15.20 21.79
C LEU A 518 -1.96 14.80 22.60
N ARG A 519 -2.05 15.20 23.87
CA ARG A 519 -3.22 14.94 24.72
C ARG A 519 -4.50 15.57 24.17
N SER A 520 -4.41 16.76 23.59
CA SER A 520 -5.56 17.41 22.95
C SER A 520 -6.04 16.59 21.76
N ARG A 521 -5.14 16.16 20.87
CA ARG A 521 -5.49 15.32 19.71
C ARG A 521 -6.04 13.95 20.11
N LEU A 522 -5.40 13.28 21.06
CA LEU A 522 -5.84 11.97 21.57
C LEU A 522 -7.20 12.02 22.27
N LYS A 523 -7.63 13.18 22.78
CA LYS A 523 -8.96 13.37 23.40
C LYS A 523 -10.02 13.89 22.43
N ASN A 524 -9.60 14.53 21.34
CA ASN A 524 -10.46 15.11 20.32
C ASN A 524 -10.32 14.37 18.98
N HIS A 525 -9.95 13.08 18.98
CA HIS A 525 -9.94 12.30 17.74
C HIS A 525 -11.37 12.13 17.22
N ARG A 526 -11.55 11.99 15.90
CA ARG A 526 -12.89 11.71 15.35
C ARG A 526 -13.36 10.31 15.76
N PRO A 527 -14.69 10.10 15.94
CA PRO A 527 -15.27 8.77 16.08
C PRO A 527 -14.85 7.89 14.91
N LEU A 528 -14.28 6.72 15.20
CA LEU A 528 -13.84 5.79 14.17
C LEU A 528 -15.00 4.91 13.69
N ILE A 529 -14.91 4.49 12.44
CA ILE A 529 -15.85 3.54 11.84
C ILE A 529 -15.78 2.20 12.60
N PRO A 530 -16.92 1.63 13.06
CA PRO A 530 -16.95 0.32 13.66
C PRO A 530 -16.38 -0.79 12.74
N PRO A 531 -15.69 -1.81 13.27
CA PRO A 531 -15.22 -2.94 12.49
C PRO A 531 -16.43 -3.77 12.03
N LEU A 532 -16.25 -4.57 10.98
CA LEU A 532 -17.28 -5.51 10.54
C LEU A 532 -17.59 -6.55 11.63
N GLU A 533 -18.79 -7.12 11.60
CA GLU A 533 -19.21 -8.23 12.45
C GLU A 533 -18.30 -9.45 12.22
N GLY A 534 -17.78 -10.02 13.30
CA GLY A 534 -16.99 -11.25 13.26
C GLY A 534 -15.54 -11.11 12.81
N ILE A 535 -15.04 -9.92 12.49
CA ILE A 535 -13.61 -9.68 12.21
C ILE A 535 -12.86 -9.18 13.45
N ALA A 536 -11.60 -9.56 13.52
CA ALA A 536 -10.58 -9.09 14.44
C ALA A 536 -9.67 -8.08 13.71
N PHE A 537 -8.42 -8.43 13.45
CA PHE A 537 -7.40 -7.57 12.80
C PHE A 537 -7.21 -7.90 11.30
N GLU A 538 -8.08 -8.72 10.70
CA GLU A 538 -7.93 -9.16 9.31
C GLU A 538 -7.99 -8.02 8.28
N TYR A 539 -8.74 -6.96 8.58
CA TYR A 539 -8.88 -5.74 7.75
C TYR A 539 -7.91 -4.63 8.18
N GLY A 540 -6.92 -4.95 9.03
CA GLY A 540 -6.10 -3.96 9.72
C GLY A 540 -6.54 -3.75 11.17
N PHE A 541 -6.06 -2.67 11.78
CA PHE A 541 -6.26 -2.39 13.21
C PHE A 541 -7.74 -2.33 13.58
N ASN A 542 -8.19 -3.18 14.51
CA ASN A 542 -9.60 -3.21 14.91
C ASN A 542 -9.97 -1.94 15.69
N SER A 543 -10.91 -1.14 15.18
CA SER A 543 -11.25 0.15 15.82
C SER A 543 -11.89 0.01 17.22
N LYS A 544 -12.50 -1.13 17.57
CA LYS A 544 -12.95 -1.40 18.95
C LYS A 544 -11.79 -1.59 19.93
N ALA A 545 -10.61 -1.95 19.43
CA ALA A 545 -9.42 -2.13 20.26
C ALA A 545 -8.67 -0.82 20.54
N ILE A 546 -8.97 0.31 19.86
CA ILE A 546 -8.12 1.51 19.93
C ILE A 546 -8.31 2.35 21.20
N GLU A 547 -9.53 2.45 21.72
CA GLU A 547 -9.87 3.36 22.83
C GLU A 547 -9.02 3.11 24.10
N PRO A 548 -8.77 1.85 24.55
CA PRO A 548 -7.88 1.57 25.67
C PRO A 548 -6.40 1.91 25.44
N TRP A 549 -5.99 2.19 24.20
CA TRP A 549 -4.65 2.67 23.86
C TRP A 549 -4.59 4.19 23.81
N LEU A 550 -5.57 4.85 23.17
CA LEU A 550 -5.64 6.31 23.11
C LEU A 550 -5.79 6.90 24.52
N LYS A 551 -6.66 6.31 25.34
CA LYS A 551 -6.83 6.68 26.75
C LYS A 551 -5.54 6.50 27.54
N TYR A 552 -4.91 5.33 27.46
CA TYR A 552 -3.67 5.06 28.19
C TYR A 552 -2.57 6.05 27.76
N TRP A 553 -2.40 6.33 26.47
CA TRP A 553 -1.40 7.28 25.98
C TRP A 553 -1.68 8.73 26.43
N ALA A 554 -2.95 9.15 26.47
CA ALA A 554 -3.32 10.48 26.90
C ALA A 554 -3.24 10.67 28.43
N GLU A 555 -3.65 9.68 29.21
CA GLU A 555 -3.94 9.84 30.64
C GLU A 555 -2.95 9.13 31.57
N GLU A 556 -2.47 7.95 31.19
CA GLU A 556 -1.75 7.01 32.07
C GLU A 556 -0.26 6.88 31.74
N TYR A 557 0.14 7.10 30.48
CA TYR A 557 1.52 6.99 30.03
C TYR A 557 2.42 8.02 30.76
N PRO A 558 3.41 7.57 31.56
CA PRO A 558 4.13 8.45 32.47
C PRO A 558 5.28 9.17 31.74
N PHE A 559 4.93 10.17 30.91
CA PHE A 559 5.86 10.89 30.01
C PHE A 559 7.21 11.25 30.65
N LYS A 560 7.24 11.77 31.88
CA LYS A 560 8.50 12.15 32.58
C LYS A 560 9.37 10.95 32.95
N GLU A 561 8.75 9.85 33.40
CA GLU A 561 9.50 8.62 33.67
C GLU A 561 10.02 7.97 32.40
N ARG A 562 9.22 8.03 31.31
CA ARG A 562 9.62 7.46 30.02
C ARG A 562 10.70 8.30 29.35
N GLU A 563 10.65 9.62 29.45
CA GLU A 563 11.77 10.50 29.08
C GLU A 563 13.04 10.14 29.86
N ALA A 564 12.95 9.92 31.18
CA ALA A 564 14.09 9.51 31.99
C ALA A 564 14.62 8.11 31.60
N PHE A 565 13.74 7.14 31.36
CA PHE A 565 14.10 5.80 30.87
C PHE A 565 14.78 5.86 29.50
N LEU A 566 14.24 6.66 28.57
CA LEU A 566 14.83 6.86 27.25
C LEU A 566 16.17 7.61 27.29
N ASN A 567 16.47 8.34 28.37
CA ASN A 567 17.77 8.99 28.60
C ASN A 567 18.70 8.21 29.54
N GLN A 568 18.37 6.96 29.92
CA GLN A 568 19.21 6.16 30.83
C GLN A 568 20.58 5.77 30.25
N PHE A 569 20.73 5.82 28.92
CA PHE A 569 21.98 5.57 28.21
C PHE A 569 22.55 6.86 27.62
N PRO A 570 23.89 7.01 27.51
CA PRO A 570 24.48 8.16 26.82
C PRO A 570 24.11 8.18 25.33
N GLN A 571 23.52 9.29 24.90
CA GLN A 571 23.12 9.55 23.52
C GLN A 571 23.85 10.76 22.95
N TYR A 572 24.08 10.76 21.65
CA TYR A 572 24.90 11.74 20.96
C TYR A 572 24.35 12.09 19.59
N LYS A 573 24.81 13.22 19.05
CA LYS A 573 24.71 13.58 17.63
C LYS A 573 26.07 13.97 17.08
N THR A 574 26.34 13.62 15.83
CA THR A 574 27.48 14.13 15.07
C THR A 574 27.11 14.27 13.60
N ASN A 575 27.68 15.25 12.90
CA ASN A 575 27.36 15.46 11.50
C ASN A 575 28.16 14.50 10.60
N ILE A 576 27.45 13.67 9.82
CA ILE A 576 27.99 12.78 8.80
C ILE A 576 27.33 13.15 7.48
N GLN A 577 28.12 13.52 6.47
CA GLN A 577 27.64 13.80 5.11
C GLN A 577 26.48 14.83 5.05
N GLY A 578 26.48 15.79 5.98
CA GLY A 578 25.49 16.86 6.09
C GLY A 578 24.30 16.54 6.99
N LEU A 579 24.17 15.31 7.48
CA LEU A 579 23.10 14.88 8.38
C LEU A 579 23.63 14.76 9.82
N ASP A 580 22.93 15.36 10.77
CA ASP A 580 23.12 15.07 12.19
C ASP A 580 22.55 13.69 12.51
N ILE A 581 23.44 12.71 12.63
CA ILE A 581 23.11 11.32 12.96
C ILE A 581 23.07 11.16 14.48
N HIS A 582 21.92 10.71 14.99
CA HIS A 582 21.71 10.33 16.38
C HIS A 582 22.21 8.92 16.64
N PHE A 583 22.86 8.69 17.79
CA PHE A 583 23.21 7.35 18.24
C PHE A 583 23.32 7.24 19.77
N ILE A 584 22.93 6.08 20.30
CA ILE A 584 23.27 5.63 21.65
C ILE A 584 24.69 5.07 21.62
N ARG A 585 25.53 5.39 22.62
CA ARG A 585 26.86 4.78 22.78
C ARG A 585 27.07 4.37 24.23
N VAL A 586 27.14 3.07 24.49
CA VAL A 586 27.35 2.53 25.85
C VAL A 586 28.67 1.78 25.92
N LYS A 587 29.60 2.31 26.73
CA LYS A 587 30.89 1.69 27.04
C LYS A 587 30.74 0.71 28.20
N PRO A 588 31.20 -0.55 28.07
CA PRO A 588 31.10 -1.54 29.13
C PRO A 588 32.10 -1.23 30.25
N GLN A 589 31.72 -1.50 31.49
CA GLN A 589 32.63 -1.47 32.64
C GLN A 589 32.99 -2.91 32.98
N VAL A 590 34.21 -3.33 32.60
CA VAL A 590 34.65 -4.73 32.70
C VAL A 590 35.98 -4.89 33.45
N PRO A 591 36.22 -6.04 34.11
CA PRO A 591 37.51 -6.33 34.73
C PRO A 591 38.68 -6.32 33.75
N ALA A 592 39.89 -6.10 34.27
CA ALA A 592 41.12 -6.26 33.50
C ALA A 592 41.22 -7.67 32.89
N GLY A 593 41.62 -7.76 31.62
CA GLY A 593 41.69 -9.01 30.86
C GLY A 593 40.43 -9.35 30.05
N VAL A 594 39.34 -8.59 30.19
CA VAL A 594 38.15 -8.69 29.31
C VAL A 594 38.31 -7.73 28.13
N GLU A 595 38.18 -8.24 26.90
CA GLU A 595 38.30 -7.45 25.68
C GLU A 595 37.02 -6.64 25.41
N ILE A 596 37.14 -5.38 25.02
CA ILE A 596 36.00 -4.53 24.63
C ILE A 596 35.89 -4.54 23.11
N LEU A 597 34.78 -5.07 22.59
CA LEU A 597 34.52 -5.21 21.17
C LEU A 597 33.50 -4.16 20.69
N PRO A 598 33.80 -3.33 19.68
CA PRO A 598 32.81 -2.42 19.12
C PRO A 598 31.75 -3.18 18.32
N LEU A 599 30.48 -2.99 18.68
CA LEU A 599 29.31 -3.57 18.03
C LEU A 599 28.37 -2.47 17.55
N LEU A 600 28.21 -2.36 16.24
CA LEU A 600 27.19 -1.55 15.58
C LEU A 600 25.88 -2.35 15.53
N ILE A 601 24.81 -1.86 16.14
CA ILE A 601 23.50 -2.54 16.17
C ILE A 601 22.43 -1.67 15.46
N LEU A 602 21.77 -2.22 14.45
CA LEU A 602 20.93 -1.49 13.51
C LEU A 602 19.47 -1.95 13.58
N HIS A 603 18.56 -1.00 13.85
CA HIS A 603 17.12 -1.22 13.83
C HIS A 603 16.53 -1.11 12.42
N GLY A 604 15.22 -1.32 12.28
CA GLY A 604 14.48 -1.03 11.05
C GLY A 604 13.16 -0.29 11.28
N TRP A 605 12.14 -0.60 10.48
CA TRP A 605 10.82 0.04 10.47
C TRP A 605 9.72 -0.99 10.78
N PRO A 606 8.65 -0.66 11.53
CA PRO A 606 8.39 0.60 12.22
C PRO A 606 9.07 0.65 13.60
N GLY A 607 10.21 -0.02 13.74
CA GLY A 607 11.04 -0.04 14.92
C GLY A 607 11.89 1.23 15.11
N SER A 608 12.81 1.18 16.07
CA SER A 608 13.72 2.28 16.41
C SER A 608 14.82 1.78 17.36
N VAL A 609 15.75 2.66 17.74
CA VAL A 609 16.71 2.37 18.83
C VAL A 609 16.05 1.93 20.14
N ARG A 610 14.73 2.17 20.33
CA ARG A 610 13.96 1.64 21.47
C ARG A 610 14.03 0.12 21.58
N GLU A 611 14.12 -0.60 20.46
CA GLU A 611 14.17 -2.07 20.43
C GLU A 611 15.35 -2.65 21.21
N PHE A 612 16.41 -1.87 21.43
CA PHE A 612 17.65 -2.36 22.02
C PHE A 612 17.81 -2.08 23.52
N TYR A 613 16.85 -1.42 24.16
CA TYR A 613 17.03 -0.93 25.54
C TYR A 613 17.20 -2.08 26.55
N GLU A 614 16.48 -3.17 26.36
CA GLU A 614 16.53 -4.37 27.20
C GLU A 614 17.79 -5.24 26.91
N VAL A 615 18.40 -5.13 25.72
CA VAL A 615 19.62 -5.89 25.36
C VAL A 615 20.93 -5.16 25.63
N ILE A 616 20.95 -3.83 25.58
CA ILE A 616 22.16 -3.01 25.83
C ILE A 616 22.87 -3.36 27.16
N PRO A 617 22.18 -3.48 28.32
CA PRO A 617 22.82 -3.85 29.58
C PRO A 617 23.39 -5.28 29.61
N LEU A 618 22.87 -6.17 28.76
CA LEU A 618 23.29 -7.56 28.66
C LEU A 618 24.48 -7.72 27.69
N LEU A 619 24.52 -6.92 26.62
CA LEU A 619 25.65 -6.83 25.68
C LEU A 619 26.88 -6.14 26.28
N THR A 620 26.65 -5.10 27.09
CA THR A 620 27.72 -4.33 27.74
C THR A 620 28.24 -4.96 29.05
N LYS A 621 27.76 -6.17 29.39
CA LYS A 621 28.24 -6.98 30.51
C LYS A 621 28.94 -8.23 29.99
N GLN A 622 30.07 -8.60 30.60
CA GLN A 622 30.72 -9.89 30.32
C GLN A 622 29.77 -11.04 30.64
N GLN A 623 29.58 -11.95 29.68
CA GLN A 623 28.77 -13.16 29.85
C GLN A 623 29.65 -14.36 30.27
N PRO A 624 29.14 -15.29 31.09
CA PRO A 624 29.89 -16.49 31.49
C PRO A 624 30.39 -17.29 30.28
N GLY A 625 31.67 -17.68 30.31
CA GLY A 625 32.33 -18.41 29.22
C GLY A 625 32.94 -17.52 28.11
N TYR A 626 32.68 -16.20 28.11
CA TYR A 626 33.23 -15.28 27.12
C TYR A 626 34.28 -14.35 27.76
N ASN A 627 35.40 -14.11 27.06
CA ASN A 627 36.47 -13.22 27.51
C ASN A 627 36.34 -11.78 26.98
N PHE A 628 35.13 -11.39 26.57
CA PHE A 628 34.84 -10.09 25.99
C PHE A 628 33.47 -9.54 26.43
N ALA A 629 33.26 -8.26 26.22
CA ALA A 629 31.96 -7.58 26.27
C ALA A 629 31.89 -6.52 25.15
N PHE A 630 30.69 -6.00 24.87
CA PHE A 630 30.50 -5.07 23.77
C PHE A 630 30.52 -3.61 24.22
N GLU A 631 31.22 -2.75 23.46
CA GLU A 631 30.86 -1.33 23.35
C GLU A 631 29.81 -1.21 22.26
N VAL A 632 28.59 -0.82 22.66
CA VAL A 632 27.42 -0.83 21.76
C VAL A 632 27.22 0.57 21.18
N ILE A 633 27.12 0.64 19.85
CA ILE A 633 26.76 1.83 19.09
C ILE A 633 25.42 1.52 18.39
N ALA A 634 24.34 2.20 18.80
CA ALA A 634 23.01 2.03 18.22
C ALA A 634 22.54 3.35 17.58
N PRO A 635 22.80 3.58 16.28
CA PRO A 635 22.32 4.77 15.58
C PRO A 635 20.82 4.68 15.29
N SER A 636 20.16 5.83 15.22
CA SER A 636 18.91 5.92 14.48
C SER A 636 19.21 6.01 12.98
N LEU A 637 18.50 5.24 12.15
CA LEU A 637 18.59 5.34 10.69
C LEU A 637 18.38 6.80 10.21
N PRO A 638 19.04 7.27 9.14
CA PRO A 638 18.77 8.59 8.58
C PRO A 638 17.27 8.78 8.28
N GLY A 639 16.67 9.84 8.82
CA GLY A 639 15.22 10.08 8.72
C GLY A 639 14.35 9.30 9.71
N PHE A 640 14.94 8.58 10.67
CA PHE A 640 14.25 7.89 11.77
C PHE A 640 14.69 8.46 13.13
N GLY A 641 13.80 8.40 14.12
CA GLY A 641 14.07 8.85 15.47
C GLY A 641 14.63 10.27 15.47
N PHE A 642 15.79 10.46 16.09
CA PHE A 642 16.42 11.79 16.17
C PHE A 642 17.51 12.04 15.11
N SER A 643 17.71 11.14 14.14
CA SER A 643 18.62 11.35 13.00
C SER A 643 17.93 12.16 11.90
N GLN A 644 18.63 13.15 11.33
CA GLN A 644 18.09 13.90 10.19
C GLN A 644 17.89 13.00 8.96
N GLY A 645 16.81 13.26 8.20
CA GLY A 645 16.59 12.65 6.88
C GLY A 645 17.27 13.46 5.78
N ALA A 646 17.51 12.82 4.62
CA ALA A 646 18.03 13.51 3.44
C ALA A 646 17.07 14.62 2.97
N VAL A 647 17.64 15.70 2.44
CA VAL A 647 16.84 16.77 1.79
C VAL A 647 16.64 16.55 0.29
N ARG A 648 17.28 15.53 -0.30
CA ARG A 648 17.23 15.23 -1.74
C ARG A 648 17.19 13.72 -2.02
N PRO A 649 16.74 13.29 -3.22
CA PRO A 649 16.64 11.88 -3.56
C PRO A 649 17.98 11.14 -3.63
N GLY A 650 17.93 9.83 -3.38
CA GLY A 650 18.99 8.87 -3.61
C GLY A 650 19.45 8.08 -2.38
N LEU A 651 18.95 8.38 -1.17
CA LEU A 651 19.44 7.79 0.08
C LEU A 651 18.76 6.45 0.39
N ALA A 652 19.26 5.37 -0.22
CA ALA A 652 18.83 4.00 0.02
C ALA A 652 19.82 3.24 0.95
N PRO A 653 19.51 2.00 1.37
CA PRO A 653 20.37 1.21 2.28
C PRO A 653 21.87 1.14 1.92
N PRO A 654 22.28 1.05 0.64
CA PRO A 654 23.70 1.08 0.28
C PRO A 654 24.37 2.40 0.69
N GLN A 655 23.73 3.55 0.45
CA GLN A 655 24.22 4.87 0.84
C GLN A 655 24.16 5.06 2.37
N VAL A 656 23.15 4.51 3.06
CA VAL A 656 23.09 4.48 4.53
C VAL A 656 24.26 3.66 5.12
N SER A 657 24.72 2.60 4.45
CA SER A 657 25.89 1.84 4.88
C SER A 657 27.17 2.68 4.85
N VAL A 658 27.33 3.58 3.87
CA VAL A 658 28.43 4.56 3.80
C VAL A 658 28.37 5.52 4.99
N ILE A 659 27.19 6.06 5.30
CA ILE A 659 26.98 6.94 6.47
C ILE A 659 27.39 6.24 7.77
N PHE A 660 27.00 4.97 7.97
CA PHE A 660 27.35 4.25 9.20
C PHE A 660 28.80 3.80 9.28
N ARG A 661 29.43 3.47 8.15
CA ARG A 661 30.89 3.32 8.08
C ARG A 661 31.59 4.62 8.54
N ASN A 662 31.17 5.75 7.98
CA ASN A 662 31.72 7.07 8.30
C ASN A 662 31.44 7.47 9.76
N LEU A 663 30.30 7.08 10.34
CA LEU A 663 30.02 7.21 11.76
C LEU A 663 31.02 6.39 12.60
N MET A 664 31.19 5.11 12.32
CA MET A 664 32.14 4.26 13.07
C MET A 664 33.58 4.79 12.98
N HIS A 665 33.98 5.28 11.79
CA HIS A 665 35.25 5.99 11.58
C HIS A 665 35.36 7.27 12.42
N ARG A 666 34.30 8.10 12.49
CA ARG A 666 34.25 9.30 13.34
C ARG A 666 34.38 8.95 14.83
N LEU A 667 33.84 7.81 15.26
CA LEU A 667 33.93 7.32 16.65
C LEU A 667 35.28 6.67 17.00
N GLY A 668 36.17 6.51 16.01
CA GLY A 668 37.52 5.96 16.16
C GLY A 668 37.68 4.47 15.82
N PHE A 669 36.62 3.79 15.37
CA PHE A 669 36.64 2.35 15.10
C PHE A 669 36.97 2.06 13.63
N LYS A 670 38.08 1.36 13.37
CA LYS A 670 38.49 0.88 12.04
C LYS A 670 38.14 -0.58 11.75
N LYS A 671 37.73 -1.33 12.78
CA LYS A 671 37.32 -2.73 12.71
C LYS A 671 36.20 -2.91 13.74
N PHE A 672 35.05 -3.43 13.35
CA PHE A 672 33.91 -3.60 14.24
C PHE A 672 32.99 -4.74 13.82
N TYR A 673 32.14 -5.21 14.73
CA TYR A 673 31.06 -6.17 14.42
C TYR A 673 29.78 -5.41 14.09
N VAL A 674 28.92 -6.01 13.26
CA VAL A 674 27.61 -5.45 12.92
C VAL A 674 26.48 -6.44 13.21
N GLN A 675 25.36 -5.92 13.72
CA GLN A 675 24.10 -6.64 13.88
C GLN A 675 22.96 -5.86 13.24
N GLY A 676 22.02 -6.54 12.58
CA GLY A 676 20.75 -5.91 12.21
C GLY A 676 19.61 -6.87 11.86
N GLY A 677 18.39 -6.37 12.08
CA GLY A 677 17.13 -6.91 11.56
C GLY A 677 16.44 -5.88 10.67
N ASP A 678 15.44 -6.29 9.87
CA ASP A 678 14.72 -5.40 8.92
C ASP A 678 15.67 -4.54 8.05
N TRP A 679 15.47 -3.22 7.93
CA TRP A 679 16.41 -2.35 7.22
C TRP A 679 17.84 -2.42 7.77
N GLY A 680 18.02 -2.67 9.06
CA GLY A 680 19.33 -2.93 9.65
C GLY A 680 20.00 -4.18 9.08
N SER A 681 19.24 -5.21 8.69
CA SER A 681 19.81 -6.40 8.02
C SER A 681 20.24 -6.07 6.59
N ILE A 682 19.47 -5.25 5.87
CA ILE A 682 19.78 -4.82 4.49
C ILE A 682 20.98 -3.86 4.47
N VAL A 683 21.00 -2.86 5.36
CA VAL A 683 22.12 -1.92 5.53
C VAL A 683 23.39 -2.65 5.97
N SER A 684 23.30 -3.61 6.91
CA SER A 684 24.48 -4.40 7.31
C SER A 684 24.98 -5.33 6.21
N ALA A 685 24.09 -5.94 5.42
CA ALA A 685 24.45 -6.73 4.25
C ALA A 685 25.15 -5.89 3.17
N ALA A 686 24.68 -4.66 2.92
CA ALA A 686 25.38 -3.72 2.05
C ALA A 686 26.76 -3.34 2.62
N LEU A 687 26.84 -3.02 3.92
CA LEU A 687 28.09 -2.66 4.60
C LEU A 687 29.17 -3.74 4.45
N VAL A 688 28.84 -5.02 4.67
CA VAL A 688 29.81 -6.13 4.52
C VAL A 688 30.12 -6.52 3.07
N THR A 689 29.32 -6.05 2.11
CA THR A 689 29.58 -6.23 0.68
C THR A 689 30.54 -5.15 0.18
N LEU A 690 30.34 -3.90 0.63
CA LEU A 690 31.07 -2.72 0.14
C LEU A 690 32.36 -2.44 0.92
N PHE A 691 32.39 -2.76 2.22
CA PHE A 691 33.51 -2.50 3.13
C PHE A 691 33.86 -3.73 3.98
N PRO A 692 34.09 -4.91 3.35
CA PRO A 692 34.41 -6.15 4.07
C PRO A 692 35.68 -6.03 4.92
N GLU A 693 36.58 -5.11 4.59
CA GLU A 693 37.77 -4.82 5.37
C GLU A 693 37.44 -4.20 6.74
N ASP A 694 36.39 -3.38 6.87
CA ASP A 694 36.09 -2.69 8.14
C ASP A 694 35.24 -3.54 9.10
N VAL A 695 34.66 -4.66 8.64
CA VAL A 695 33.73 -5.48 9.43
C VAL A 695 34.34 -6.84 9.81
N LEU A 696 34.41 -7.10 11.11
CA LEU A 696 34.95 -8.34 11.69
C LEU A 696 33.96 -9.52 11.66
N GLY A 697 32.66 -9.25 11.56
CA GLY A 697 31.61 -10.27 11.46
C GLY A 697 30.21 -9.65 11.46
N GLN A 698 29.26 -10.31 10.78
CA GLN A 698 27.85 -9.91 10.71
C GLN A 698 26.95 -10.91 11.42
N HIS A 699 26.16 -10.44 12.39
CA HIS A 699 24.97 -11.14 12.87
C HIS A 699 23.73 -10.55 12.21
N THR A 700 22.79 -11.39 11.77
CA THR A 700 21.49 -10.93 11.24
C THR A 700 20.37 -11.78 11.79
N ASN A 701 19.26 -11.14 12.18
CA ASN A 701 18.02 -11.84 12.54
C ASN A 701 16.94 -11.80 11.44
N MET A 702 17.25 -11.18 10.29
CA MET A 702 16.43 -11.24 9.08
C MET A 702 17.34 -11.61 7.88
N PRO A 703 17.79 -12.87 7.79
CA PRO A 703 18.69 -13.33 6.73
C PRO A 703 17.91 -13.57 5.42
N VAL A 704 17.84 -12.54 4.57
CA VAL A 704 17.15 -12.61 3.28
C VAL A 704 18.12 -12.35 2.14
N VAL A 705 18.17 -13.27 1.18
CA VAL A 705 18.92 -13.15 -0.07
C VAL A 705 17.94 -12.92 -1.21
N GLN A 706 18.11 -11.77 -1.88
CA GLN A 706 17.36 -11.38 -3.07
C GLN A 706 18.31 -11.43 -4.28
N SER A 707 18.43 -12.61 -4.90
CA SER A 707 19.23 -12.81 -6.10
C SER A 707 18.51 -13.72 -7.10
N LYS A 708 18.84 -13.59 -8.39
CA LYS A 708 18.31 -14.43 -9.48
C LYS A 708 18.49 -15.93 -9.17
N GLN A 709 19.63 -16.30 -8.59
CA GLN A 709 19.93 -17.67 -8.18
C GLN A 709 19.10 -18.12 -6.95
N ALA A 710 18.90 -17.25 -5.96
CA ALA A 710 18.05 -17.56 -4.79
C ALA A 710 16.59 -17.78 -5.22
N THR A 711 16.08 -16.94 -6.12
CA THR A 711 14.74 -17.07 -6.73
C THR A 711 14.60 -18.38 -7.51
N LEU A 712 15.58 -18.73 -8.35
CA LEU A 712 15.57 -20.00 -9.08
C LEU A 712 15.59 -21.21 -8.14
N LYS A 713 16.44 -21.22 -7.11
CA LYS A 713 16.45 -22.29 -6.08
C LYS A 713 15.10 -22.40 -5.37
N THR A 714 14.50 -21.27 -5.00
CA THR A 714 13.19 -21.20 -4.33
C THR A 714 12.09 -21.81 -5.20
N ILE A 715 12.07 -21.51 -6.50
CA ILE A 715 11.10 -22.09 -7.45
C ILE A 715 11.35 -23.59 -7.65
N LEU A 716 12.60 -24.03 -7.79
CA LEU A 716 12.93 -25.45 -7.96
C LEU A 716 12.58 -26.28 -6.71
N GLY A 717 12.85 -25.75 -5.52
CA GLY A 717 12.52 -26.40 -4.25
C GLY A 717 11.01 -26.53 -4.01
N ALA A 718 10.16 -25.73 -4.66
CA ALA A 718 8.71 -25.90 -4.59
C ALA A 718 8.22 -27.23 -5.20
N TYR A 719 9.02 -27.83 -6.09
CA TYR A 719 8.76 -29.15 -6.68
C TYR A 719 9.53 -30.27 -5.98
N ILE A 720 10.75 -29.99 -5.48
CA ILE A 720 11.60 -30.96 -4.78
C ILE A 720 12.27 -30.28 -3.57
N PRO A 721 11.56 -30.14 -2.42
CA PRO A 721 12.04 -29.35 -1.28
C PRO A 721 13.40 -29.81 -0.74
N SER A 722 13.66 -31.12 -0.75
CA SER A 722 14.89 -31.73 -0.25
C SER A 722 16.17 -31.34 -1.01
N LEU A 723 16.07 -30.68 -2.17
CA LEU A 723 17.24 -30.08 -2.85
C LEU A 723 17.67 -28.73 -2.25
N VAL A 724 16.84 -28.13 -1.39
CA VAL A 724 16.97 -26.73 -0.96
C VAL A 724 16.87 -26.61 0.56
N VAL A 725 15.91 -27.28 1.19
CA VAL A 725 15.59 -27.17 2.62
C VAL A 725 15.49 -28.55 3.28
N GLU A 726 15.89 -28.64 4.54
CA GLU A 726 15.70 -29.84 5.35
C GLU A 726 14.21 -30.09 5.61
N SER A 727 13.79 -31.36 5.63
CA SER A 727 12.36 -31.74 5.66
C SER A 727 11.58 -31.11 6.82
N HIS A 728 12.19 -31.03 8.01
CA HIS A 728 11.57 -30.46 9.22
C HIS A 728 11.43 -28.93 9.20
N LEU A 729 12.05 -28.24 8.22
CA LEU A 729 11.95 -26.78 8.03
C LEU A 729 11.25 -26.40 6.73
N ALA A 730 10.81 -27.39 5.93
CA ALA A 730 10.17 -27.16 4.63
C ALA A 730 8.87 -26.34 4.75
N GLU A 731 8.09 -26.56 5.82
CA GLU A 731 6.87 -25.81 6.12
C GLU A 731 7.09 -24.30 6.35
N ARG A 732 8.30 -23.86 6.71
CA ARG A 732 8.62 -22.43 6.86
C ARG A 732 8.79 -21.72 5.50
N MET A 733 8.83 -22.47 4.40
CA MET A 733 9.12 -21.96 3.05
C MET A 733 8.09 -22.41 1.99
N TYR A 734 7.43 -23.54 2.19
CA TYR A 734 6.55 -24.18 1.22
C TYR A 734 5.21 -24.60 1.85
N PRO A 735 4.10 -24.57 1.07
CA PRO A 735 4.05 -24.29 -0.37
C PRO A 735 4.19 -22.79 -0.69
N LEU A 736 4.76 -22.45 -1.86
CA LEU A 736 4.95 -21.05 -2.26
C LEU A 736 3.63 -20.28 -2.41
N SER A 737 2.50 -20.97 -2.59
CA SER A 737 1.16 -20.34 -2.58
C SER A 737 0.91 -19.52 -1.32
N ASP A 738 1.39 -20.02 -0.18
CA ASP A 738 1.07 -19.47 1.13
C ASP A 738 1.98 -18.28 1.42
N PHE A 739 3.23 -18.34 0.93
CA PHE A 739 4.12 -17.19 0.87
C PHE A 739 3.58 -16.09 -0.05
N PHE A 740 3.12 -16.42 -1.27
CA PHE A 740 2.51 -15.42 -2.16
C PHE A 740 1.20 -14.85 -1.61
N ALA A 741 0.38 -15.65 -0.92
CA ALA A 741 -0.81 -15.16 -0.22
C ALA A 741 -0.42 -14.16 0.88
N PHE A 742 0.57 -14.51 1.73
CA PHE A 742 1.11 -13.63 2.76
C PHE A 742 1.71 -12.34 2.18
N LEU A 743 2.47 -12.40 1.07
CA LEU A 743 2.96 -11.19 0.38
C LEU A 743 1.79 -10.31 -0.08
N MET A 744 0.81 -10.89 -0.77
CA MET A 744 -0.37 -10.16 -1.24
C MET A 744 -1.20 -9.56 -0.09
N GLU A 745 -1.15 -10.15 1.10
CA GLU A 745 -1.96 -9.75 2.26
C GLU A 745 -1.26 -8.78 3.22
N GLU A 746 0.06 -8.82 3.32
CA GLU A 746 0.82 -8.04 4.31
C GLU A 746 1.72 -6.96 3.72
N PHE A 747 1.97 -6.92 2.40
CA PHE A 747 2.88 -5.95 1.78
C PHE A 747 2.20 -4.66 1.28
N GLY A 748 0.91 -4.44 1.57
CA GLY A 748 0.21 -3.21 1.19
C GLY A 748 0.86 -1.94 1.77
N TYR A 749 1.41 -2.02 3.00
CA TYR A 749 2.18 -0.91 3.58
C TYR A 749 3.47 -0.65 2.78
N TYR A 750 4.20 -1.71 2.42
CA TYR A 750 5.46 -1.64 1.68
C TYR A 750 5.22 -0.99 0.32
N HIS A 751 4.20 -1.45 -0.41
CA HIS A 751 3.88 -0.92 -1.74
C HIS A 751 3.47 0.56 -1.68
N LEU A 752 2.69 0.99 -0.69
CA LEU A 752 2.37 2.41 -0.53
C LEU A 752 3.58 3.27 -0.14
N GLN A 753 4.43 2.80 0.79
CA GLN A 753 5.62 3.55 1.22
C GLN A 753 6.71 3.60 0.14
N ALA A 754 6.81 2.57 -0.68
CA ALA A 754 7.69 2.51 -1.84
C ALA A 754 7.27 3.42 -3.01
N THR A 755 6.10 4.05 -2.93
CA THR A 755 5.51 4.82 -4.04
C THR A 755 5.08 6.23 -3.65
N LYS A 756 4.27 6.37 -2.59
CA LYS A 756 3.65 7.63 -2.16
C LYS A 756 3.89 7.93 -0.65
N PRO A 757 5.13 7.85 -0.14
CA PRO A 757 5.42 8.01 1.30
C PRO A 757 4.98 9.37 1.86
N ASP A 758 5.03 10.45 1.07
CA ASP A 758 4.64 11.80 1.54
C ASP A 758 3.11 11.95 1.70
N SER A 759 2.32 11.26 0.88
CA SER A 759 0.84 11.26 0.99
C SER A 759 0.35 10.52 2.24
N VAL A 760 0.87 9.32 2.50
CA VAL A 760 0.53 8.57 3.72
C VAL A 760 1.15 9.20 4.97
N GLY A 761 2.39 9.68 4.86
CA GLY A 761 3.10 10.37 5.94
C GLY A 761 2.35 11.61 6.43
N THR A 762 1.73 12.38 5.53
CA THR A 762 0.90 13.54 5.87
C THR A 762 -0.23 13.18 6.84
N ALA A 763 -0.91 12.04 6.65
CA ALA A 763 -1.98 11.60 7.55
C ALA A 763 -1.44 11.15 8.93
N LEU A 764 -0.33 10.41 8.93
CA LEU A 764 0.26 9.83 10.14
C LEU A 764 1.06 10.84 10.98
N THR A 765 1.53 11.94 10.39
CA THR A 765 2.16 13.05 11.10
C THR A 765 1.14 13.81 11.97
N ASP A 766 -0.08 14.01 11.47
CA ASP A 766 -1.07 14.91 12.08
C ASP A 766 -2.07 14.19 13.01
N SER A 767 -2.39 12.92 12.72
CA SER A 767 -3.26 12.06 13.55
C SER A 767 -2.46 11.07 14.41
N PRO A 768 -2.45 11.20 15.76
CA PRO A 768 -1.76 10.25 16.63
C PRO A 768 -2.49 8.89 16.70
N SER A 769 -3.82 8.86 16.55
CA SER A 769 -4.58 7.61 16.46
C SER A 769 -4.25 6.85 15.16
N GLY A 770 -4.10 7.58 14.05
CA GLY A 770 -3.59 7.04 12.78
C GLY A 770 -2.19 6.45 12.91
N LEU A 771 -1.24 7.20 13.49
CA LEU A 771 0.13 6.72 13.75
C LEU A 771 0.14 5.46 14.61
N LEU A 772 -0.66 5.43 15.68
CA LEU A 772 -0.78 4.28 16.57
C LEU A 772 -1.32 3.05 15.85
N ALA A 773 -2.44 3.18 15.13
CA ALA A 773 -3.03 2.08 14.38
C ALA A 773 -2.04 1.50 13.35
N TYR A 774 -1.37 2.39 12.61
CA TYR A 774 -0.47 2.01 11.52
C TYR A 774 0.81 1.31 11.98
N ILE A 775 1.38 1.71 13.12
CA ILE A 775 2.59 1.09 13.67
C ILE A 775 2.25 -0.16 14.50
N LEU A 776 1.23 -0.10 15.37
CA LEU A 776 0.94 -1.21 16.28
C LEU A 776 0.34 -2.44 15.57
N GLU A 777 -0.35 -2.27 14.44
CA GLU A 777 -0.76 -3.40 13.61
C GLU A 777 0.43 -4.29 13.20
N LYS A 778 1.62 -3.72 12.99
CA LYS A 778 2.84 -4.49 12.69
C LYS A 778 3.40 -5.19 13.92
N PHE A 779 3.40 -4.54 15.08
CA PHE A 779 3.74 -5.17 16.37
C PHE A 779 2.79 -6.34 16.72
N SER A 780 1.56 -6.34 16.21
CA SER A 780 0.66 -7.50 16.27
C SER A 780 1.15 -8.63 15.34
N VAL A 781 1.00 -8.43 14.02
CA VAL A 781 1.05 -9.53 13.03
C VAL A 781 2.47 -10.05 12.82
N TRP A 782 3.49 -9.19 12.91
CA TRP A 782 4.89 -9.60 12.74
C TRP A 782 5.51 -10.20 14.00
N THR A 783 4.84 -10.07 15.15
CA THR A 783 5.16 -10.87 16.34
C THR A 783 4.62 -12.28 16.14
N ARG A 784 3.32 -12.46 15.87
CA ARG A 784 2.72 -13.75 15.51
C ARG A 784 1.63 -13.53 14.47
N ARG A 785 1.67 -14.27 13.35
CA ARG A 785 0.68 -14.12 12.26
C ARG A 785 -0.75 -14.33 12.74
N ASP A 786 -0.97 -15.31 13.61
CA ASP A 786 -2.28 -15.65 14.20
C ASP A 786 -2.90 -14.54 15.06
N HIS A 787 -2.11 -13.52 15.47
CA HIS A 787 -2.65 -12.38 16.21
C HIS A 787 -3.67 -11.58 15.41
N ARG A 788 -3.65 -11.68 14.07
CA ARG A 788 -4.69 -11.11 13.21
C ARG A 788 -6.11 -11.59 13.55
N HIS A 789 -6.25 -12.77 14.16
CA HIS A 789 -7.53 -13.37 14.55
C HIS A 789 -7.91 -13.06 16.00
N LYS A 790 -7.15 -12.19 16.69
CA LYS A 790 -7.44 -11.75 18.05
C LYS A 790 -8.06 -10.35 18.03
N PRO A 791 -9.23 -10.11 18.67
CA PRO A 791 -9.88 -8.80 18.65
C PRO A 791 -9.04 -7.63 19.21
N ASP A 792 -8.06 -7.93 20.07
CA ASP A 792 -7.09 -6.98 20.65
C ASP A 792 -5.73 -6.94 19.90
N GLY A 793 -5.61 -7.68 18.81
CA GLY A 793 -4.37 -7.87 18.07
C GLY A 793 -3.27 -8.59 18.86
N GLY A 794 -3.56 -9.19 20.03
CA GLY A 794 -2.53 -9.80 20.89
C GLY A 794 -1.37 -8.87 21.26
N LEU A 795 -1.59 -7.55 21.25
CA LEU A 795 -0.53 -6.53 21.38
C LEU A 795 0.22 -6.63 22.72
N GLU A 796 -0.47 -7.06 23.77
CA GLU A 796 0.08 -7.20 25.13
C GLU A 796 0.67 -8.60 25.41
N PHE A 797 0.84 -9.45 24.38
CA PHE A 797 1.40 -10.82 24.51
C PHE A 797 2.89 -10.84 24.92
N ARG A 798 3.69 -9.91 24.39
CA ARG A 798 5.15 -9.81 24.62
C ARG A 798 5.61 -8.43 25.11
N PHE A 799 4.78 -7.41 24.95
CA PHE A 799 5.13 -6.02 25.19
C PHE A 799 4.13 -5.38 26.13
N THR A 800 4.60 -4.52 27.02
CA THR A 800 3.74 -3.62 27.78
C THR A 800 3.26 -2.45 26.90
N LYS A 801 2.13 -1.83 27.25
CA LYS A 801 1.67 -0.60 26.58
C LYS A 801 2.76 0.49 26.56
N ALA A 802 3.51 0.62 27.65
CA ALA A 802 4.63 1.54 27.76
C ALA A 802 5.72 1.25 26.72
N GLN A 803 6.15 0.00 26.53
CA GLN A 803 7.18 -0.36 25.53
C GLN A 803 6.76 -0.02 24.10
N LEU A 804 5.50 -0.28 23.73
CA LEU A 804 4.99 0.04 22.41
C LEU A 804 4.84 1.55 22.20
N ILE A 805 4.39 2.29 23.22
CA ILE A 805 4.26 3.75 23.15
C ILE A 805 5.62 4.46 23.23
N ASP A 806 6.62 3.91 23.93
CA ASP A 806 8.00 4.41 23.89
C ASP A 806 8.49 4.45 22.42
N ASN A 807 8.19 3.40 21.64
CA ASN A 807 8.51 3.36 20.21
C ASN A 807 7.66 4.35 19.40
N LEU A 808 6.35 4.45 19.63
CA LEU A 808 5.50 5.48 18.98
C LEU A 808 6.01 6.91 19.26
N MET A 809 6.49 7.18 20.47
CA MET A 809 7.05 8.48 20.84
C MET A 809 8.34 8.80 20.08
N MET A 810 9.14 7.80 19.68
CA MET A 810 10.30 8.00 18.78
C MET A 810 9.90 8.54 17.40
N TYR A 811 8.67 8.29 16.95
CA TYR A 811 8.10 8.83 15.70
C TYR A 811 7.34 10.14 15.93
N TRP A 812 6.51 10.20 16.98
CA TRP A 812 5.66 11.37 17.26
C TRP A 812 6.46 12.60 17.68
N ALA A 813 7.43 12.44 18.59
CA ALA A 813 8.23 13.54 19.13
C ALA A 813 9.24 14.11 18.10
N SER A 814 9.72 13.26 17.20
CA SER A 814 10.68 13.62 16.14
C SER A 814 10.02 14.11 14.84
N ASN A 815 8.73 13.81 14.64
CA ASN A 815 8.02 14.00 13.37
C ASN A 815 8.65 13.23 12.18
N CYS A 816 9.20 12.04 12.45
CA CYS A 816 10.00 11.30 11.46
C CYS A 816 9.23 10.27 10.61
N ILE A 817 7.91 10.15 10.75
CA ILE A 817 7.16 9.08 10.07
C ILE A 817 7.30 9.16 8.55
N THR A 818 7.08 10.33 7.94
CA THR A 818 7.26 10.54 6.50
C THR A 818 8.70 10.27 6.04
N THR A 819 9.71 10.80 6.75
CA THR A 819 11.12 10.60 6.38
C THR A 819 11.55 9.14 6.51
N SER A 820 10.99 8.40 7.47
CA SER A 820 11.27 6.97 7.63
C SER A 820 10.73 6.14 6.48
N MET A 821 9.55 6.49 5.95
CA MET A 821 8.90 5.81 4.84
C MET A 821 9.61 6.05 3.50
N ARG A 822 10.30 7.19 3.33
CA ARG A 822 11.06 7.48 2.10
C ARG A 822 12.13 6.44 1.78
N LEU A 823 12.70 5.75 2.78
CA LEU A 823 13.69 4.69 2.56
C LEU A 823 13.17 3.55 1.67
N TYR A 824 11.87 3.23 1.74
CA TYR A 824 11.21 2.27 0.85
C TYR A 824 11.19 2.76 -0.60
N SER A 825 10.84 4.03 -0.82
CA SER A 825 10.79 4.65 -2.15
C SER A 825 12.16 4.81 -2.77
N GLU A 826 13.19 5.03 -1.95
CA GLU A 826 14.58 5.16 -2.40
C GLU A 826 15.16 3.80 -2.81
N GLU A 827 14.95 2.75 -2.02
CA GLU A 827 15.35 1.38 -2.34
C GLU A 827 14.67 0.88 -3.62
N MET A 828 13.37 1.12 -3.77
CA MET A 828 12.61 0.71 -4.96
C MET A 828 12.84 1.61 -6.19
N SER A 829 13.65 2.67 -6.07
CA SER A 829 13.99 3.52 -7.22
C SER A 829 14.83 2.76 -8.25
N ARG A 830 14.63 3.09 -9.54
CA ARG A 830 15.37 2.43 -10.64
C ARG A 830 16.89 2.59 -10.49
N LYS A 831 17.36 3.73 -9.97
CA LYS A 831 18.79 4.01 -9.70
C LYS A 831 19.38 2.99 -8.73
N ASN A 832 18.68 2.69 -7.62
CA ASN A 832 19.20 1.82 -6.58
C ASN A 832 18.97 0.34 -6.90
N GLN A 833 17.85 -0.04 -7.52
CA GLN A 833 17.64 -1.41 -8.03
C GLN A 833 18.71 -1.83 -9.07
N GLN A 834 19.20 -0.89 -9.89
CA GLN A 834 20.30 -1.13 -10.85
C GLN A 834 21.67 -1.38 -10.20
N LEU A 835 21.83 -1.15 -8.89
CA LEU A 835 23.08 -1.46 -8.19
C LEU A 835 23.25 -2.97 -7.95
N GLU A 836 22.16 -3.76 -8.06
CA GLU A 836 22.11 -5.22 -7.89
C GLU A 836 22.89 -5.75 -6.65
N ILE A 837 22.91 -5.00 -5.53
CA ILE A 837 23.72 -5.31 -4.34
C ILE A 837 23.46 -6.73 -3.78
N GLY A 838 22.26 -7.27 -3.99
CA GLY A 838 21.88 -8.65 -3.64
C GLY A 838 22.61 -9.76 -4.40
N GLU A 839 23.15 -9.48 -5.60
CA GLU A 839 23.87 -10.45 -6.44
C GLU A 839 25.36 -10.62 -6.05
N PHE A 840 25.95 -9.65 -5.35
CA PHE A 840 27.35 -9.68 -4.94
C PHE A 840 27.57 -10.50 -3.66
N PRO A 841 28.56 -11.39 -3.58
CA PRO A 841 28.86 -12.11 -2.33
C PRO A 841 29.48 -11.19 -1.26
N SER A 842 29.13 -11.43 0.00
CA SER A 842 29.67 -10.78 1.20
C SER A 842 30.72 -11.70 1.85
N PRO A 843 32.03 -11.40 1.79
CA PRO A 843 33.08 -12.30 2.24
C PRO A 843 33.29 -12.30 3.77
N VAL A 844 32.61 -11.44 4.52
CA VAL A 844 32.70 -11.34 5.99
C VAL A 844 32.08 -12.58 6.66
N PRO A 845 32.68 -13.14 7.73
CA PRO A 845 32.07 -14.24 8.47
C PRO A 845 30.70 -13.84 9.03
N THR A 846 29.68 -14.62 8.69
CA THR A 846 28.27 -14.27 8.93
C THR A 846 27.56 -15.31 9.80
N TRP A 847 26.64 -14.87 10.66
CA TRP A 847 25.76 -15.71 11.47
C TRP A 847 24.31 -15.26 11.30
N ALA A 848 23.40 -16.23 11.12
CA ALA A 848 21.99 -15.96 10.87
C ALA A 848 21.10 -16.55 11.96
N LEU A 849 20.38 -15.70 12.69
CA LEU A 849 19.30 -16.06 13.58
C LEU A 849 17.99 -16.11 12.77
N GLN A 850 17.17 -17.14 12.99
CA GLN A 850 15.95 -17.37 12.22
C GLN A 850 14.78 -17.66 13.18
N ALA A 851 14.01 -16.61 13.48
CA ALA A 851 12.81 -16.68 14.32
C ALA A 851 11.74 -17.59 13.69
N LYS A 852 10.83 -18.14 14.51
CA LYS A 852 9.75 -19.00 13.98
C LYS A 852 8.73 -18.23 13.14
N ASN A 853 8.42 -16.99 13.52
CA ASN A 853 7.30 -16.21 12.97
C ASN A 853 7.77 -15.05 12.07
N GLU A 854 9.02 -15.06 11.62
CA GLU A 854 9.53 -14.08 10.64
C GLU A 854 8.73 -14.12 9.33
N ALA A 855 8.71 -13.02 8.58
CA ALA A 855 8.04 -12.91 7.29
C ALA A 855 8.57 -13.92 6.26
N MET A 856 9.89 -14.17 6.26
CA MET A 856 10.59 -15.04 5.32
C MET A 856 11.60 -15.94 6.03
N TYR A 857 11.58 -17.23 5.71
CA TYR A 857 12.65 -18.17 6.04
C TYR A 857 13.41 -18.55 4.76
N GLN A 858 14.74 -18.58 4.83
CA GLN A 858 15.61 -19.09 3.76
C GLN A 858 16.65 -20.05 4.35
N PRO A 859 16.80 -21.27 3.79
CA PRO A 859 17.75 -22.26 4.30
C PRO A 859 19.22 -21.89 4.00
N PRO A 860 20.19 -22.48 4.73
CA PRO A 860 21.63 -22.26 4.51
C PRO A 860 22.10 -22.43 3.06
N SER A 861 21.43 -23.28 2.26
CA SER A 861 21.72 -23.53 0.84
C SER A 861 21.46 -22.32 -0.07
N ILE A 862 20.57 -21.42 0.35
CA ILE A 862 20.26 -20.14 -0.30
C ILE A 862 21.10 -19.02 0.35
N LEU A 863 21.17 -18.98 1.68
CA LEU A 863 21.96 -17.97 2.39
C LEU A 863 23.43 -17.93 1.94
N LYS A 864 24.04 -19.09 1.68
CA LYS A 864 25.42 -19.20 1.18
C LYS A 864 25.67 -18.62 -0.21
N LEU A 865 24.62 -18.25 -0.97
CA LEU A 865 24.78 -17.53 -2.23
C LEU A 865 25.25 -16.08 -1.99
N LYS A 866 24.71 -15.42 -0.95
CA LYS A 866 25.10 -14.08 -0.53
C LYS A 866 26.22 -14.11 0.50
N PHE A 867 26.20 -15.08 1.42
CA PHE A 867 27.13 -15.18 2.55
C PHE A 867 28.00 -16.45 2.40
N PRO A 868 29.01 -16.48 1.53
CA PRO A 868 29.89 -17.65 1.35
C PRO A 868 30.52 -18.11 2.68
N ASN A 869 30.87 -17.17 3.55
CA ASN A 869 31.43 -17.42 4.89
C ASN A 869 30.33 -17.46 5.98
N LEU A 870 29.18 -18.09 5.71
CA LEU A 870 28.16 -18.37 6.72
C LEU A 870 28.68 -19.40 7.75
N VAL A 871 29.08 -18.91 8.92
CA VAL A 871 29.71 -19.68 10.01
C VAL A 871 28.69 -20.50 10.79
N GLY A 872 27.44 -20.04 10.87
CA GLY A 872 26.37 -20.78 11.52
C GLY A 872 24.98 -20.16 11.36
N THR A 873 23.98 -20.97 11.69
CA THR A 873 22.56 -20.59 11.73
C THR A 873 21.95 -21.04 13.05
N SER A 874 21.18 -20.15 13.69
CA SER A 874 20.38 -20.47 14.89
C SER A 874 18.90 -20.38 14.54
N VAL A 875 18.29 -21.52 14.28
CA VAL A 875 16.84 -21.63 14.03
C VAL A 875 16.11 -21.72 15.37
N MET A 876 15.13 -20.85 15.55
CA MET A 876 14.34 -20.76 16.78
C MET A 876 12.92 -21.31 16.56
N ASP A 877 12.35 -21.92 17.60
CA ASP A 877 10.96 -22.40 17.63
C ASP A 877 9.98 -21.41 18.26
N ASP A 878 10.46 -20.22 18.59
CA ASP A 878 9.66 -19.09 19.07
C ASP A 878 10.22 -17.77 18.49
N GLY A 879 9.54 -16.66 18.79
CA GLY A 879 9.90 -15.33 18.33
C GLY A 879 9.36 -14.99 16.95
N GLY A 880 9.18 -13.69 16.69
CA GLY A 880 8.89 -13.09 15.40
C GLY A 880 9.94 -12.07 15.00
N HIS A 881 9.51 -11.02 14.30
CA HIS A 881 10.36 -10.05 13.63
C HIS A 881 11.17 -9.14 14.60
N PHE A 882 10.53 -8.60 15.63
CA PHE A 882 11.12 -7.66 16.60
C PHE A 882 11.99 -8.37 17.66
N PHE A 883 12.86 -9.28 17.24
CA PHE A 883 13.44 -10.33 18.07
C PHE A 883 14.27 -9.81 19.27
N ALA A 884 14.97 -8.69 19.11
CA ALA A 884 15.75 -8.08 20.20
C ALA A 884 14.86 -7.52 21.33
N LEU A 885 13.71 -6.94 20.99
CA LEU A 885 12.72 -6.44 21.95
C LEU A 885 11.86 -7.58 22.52
N GLU A 886 11.53 -8.58 21.70
CA GLU A 886 10.66 -9.69 22.08
C GLU A 886 11.35 -10.71 23.01
N LEU A 887 12.57 -11.12 22.68
CA LEU A 887 13.31 -12.19 23.36
C LEU A 887 14.75 -11.75 23.70
N PRO A 888 14.93 -10.68 24.49
CA PRO A 888 16.23 -10.02 24.70
C PRO A 888 17.34 -10.97 25.20
N GLN A 889 17.01 -11.88 26.13
CA GLN A 889 17.97 -12.84 26.67
C GLN A 889 18.44 -13.88 25.61
N VAL A 890 17.52 -14.31 24.73
CA VAL A 890 17.82 -15.28 23.67
C VAL A 890 18.66 -14.63 22.57
N PHE A 891 18.28 -13.41 22.18
CA PHE A 891 19.01 -12.59 21.22
C PHE A 891 20.48 -12.40 21.65
N VAL A 892 20.71 -11.93 22.88
CA VAL A 892 22.06 -11.65 23.38
C VAL A 892 22.91 -12.91 23.46
N LYS A 893 22.35 -14.03 23.93
CA LYS A 893 23.05 -15.32 23.96
C LYS A 893 23.53 -15.75 22.56
N ASP A 894 22.73 -15.51 21.52
CA ASP A 894 23.11 -15.83 20.14
C ASP A 894 24.16 -14.87 19.56
N VAL A 895 24.08 -13.57 19.88
CA VAL A 895 25.10 -12.58 19.47
C VAL A 895 26.48 -12.92 20.06
N PHE A 896 26.56 -13.27 21.35
CA PHE A 896 27.82 -13.70 21.97
C PHE A 896 28.37 -14.99 21.32
N LYS A 897 27.51 -15.98 21.06
CA LYS A 897 27.86 -17.24 20.37
C LYS A 897 28.41 -16.97 18.95
N ALA A 898 27.77 -16.07 18.21
CA ALA A 898 28.19 -15.69 16.86
C ALA A 898 29.57 -14.99 16.85
N VAL A 899 29.78 -14.02 17.75
CA VAL A 899 31.05 -13.27 17.81
C VAL A 899 32.22 -14.14 18.25
N ASP A 900 32.03 -15.09 19.17
CA ASP A 900 33.07 -16.09 19.47
C ASP A 900 33.38 -16.98 18.25
N ALA A 901 32.34 -17.42 17.52
CA ALA A 901 32.53 -18.18 16.28
C ALA A 901 33.31 -17.37 15.21
N PHE A 902 33.05 -16.07 15.07
CA PHE A 902 33.82 -15.19 14.16
C PHE A 902 35.28 -15.04 14.59
N ARG A 903 35.54 -14.83 15.89
CA ARG A 903 36.90 -14.74 16.44
C ARG A 903 37.66 -16.06 16.22
N ASN A 904 36.98 -17.19 16.33
CA ASN A 904 37.57 -18.51 16.06
C ASN A 904 37.71 -18.81 14.56
N TRP A 905 36.91 -18.19 13.69
CA TRP A 905 37.10 -18.20 12.23
C TRP A 905 38.38 -17.44 11.85
N HIS A 906 38.54 -16.18 12.28
CA HIS A 906 39.74 -15.38 12.01
C HIS A 906 41.04 -16.06 12.48
N LYS A 907 41.03 -16.66 13.68
CA LYS A 907 42.17 -17.45 14.22
C LYS A 907 42.54 -18.67 13.37
N LYS A 908 41.62 -19.21 12.57
CA LYS A 908 41.87 -20.34 11.66
C LYS A 908 42.39 -19.84 10.33
N THR A 909 41.72 -18.84 9.72
CA THR A 909 42.12 -18.27 8.43
C THR A 909 43.54 -17.69 8.47
N ALA A 910 43.88 -16.97 9.55
CA ALA A 910 45.23 -16.43 9.75
C ALA A 910 46.34 -17.49 9.95
N LYS A 911 45.99 -18.77 10.16
CA LYS A 911 46.93 -19.90 10.21
C LYS A 911 47.07 -20.66 8.89
N THR A 912 46.25 -20.33 7.89
CA THR A 912 46.27 -20.94 6.55
C THR A 912 46.82 -20.00 5.47
N GLU A 913 47.12 -18.75 5.83
CA GLU A 913 47.82 -17.75 4.99
C GLU A 913 49.32 -17.63 5.33
N LEU A 914 49.80 -18.46 6.27
CA LEU A 914 51.20 -18.66 6.66
C LEU A 914 51.65 -20.07 6.24
#